data_AF-A0A109BP41-F1
#
_entry.id   AF-A0A109BP41-F1
#
_cell.length_a   1.000
_cell.length_b   1.000
_cell.length_c   1.000
_cell.angle_alpha   90.00
_cell.angle_beta   90.00
_cell.angle_gamma   90.00
#
_symmetry.space_group_name_H-M   'P 1'
#
loop_
_entity.id
_entity.type
_entity.pdbx_description
1 polymer ?
#
loop_
_entity_poly.entity_id
_entity_poly.type
_entity_poly.pdbx_seq_one_letter_code
_entity_poly.pdbx_strand_id
1 'polypeptide(L)'
;MTKVVTYIEIDVPYCALSYGTSPCVAALGTTGDAKCFNTLRTCQDPANFDNAPVTLRFAMEGCDYLPRDVFALPCVQSVSMSPGVVSLGKNLGERATLTVTLKDFPSSDTGPAGDKYIAERGYDAFKQGTYWGKFRARQPYVRGRALRWVRGTVNGGAFVATETRHYVIDSFDGPRPDGTFALVAKDVLKLASNDRAVAPKLSNGRLGASITNVATSFTLLPVGVGNLEYPTSGWMSLSGKETVAFTRAGDTVTLTARAQWGSTAVAHSAGGRAQVCLHVNGEDPADIIRDLLVDFAGVEPAFIPLDAWKLSTSTYLGNVYTSLICEPTGVETLCSEIIEQAGLVVGWDDVAQQIKLDVLRNVLPTAAKFSERNILPDSLTVREQPDKRLSQVVIYFGMRNPLESLDNPDNYQCTELVAALESEGYYGSSAIHTIYSRWISFPSRAVATRLGSILLARFQNPPRKIGFSVFREGVGISPAPIGGYRVEYAGGQDMFGAREQVPVQVTKLNPKAEAIDVEAEEIIFAGVDPGDVTDRVVILDSDQYDLFLPALHNTNYAPVTPQDVLDGVNLTVLVQAGTTIGGATAGTSGFALRIGATGTDWPPGFPIKLVVAGRLRGRAGNGGNGADASGYNAGAGQAGGSALHTRHPVTVELLASGQIKGGGGGGGGGANLVYIPAYNKYARYAPGGGGGGGGGALSGVGGTRGGGNFPGGNGGAGTVDAGGAGGAPGTGQLSSTGAAVPGSGIAGGAGGAPGQAGTAGGSYTAFGPYPPGNEQRNASAGGAGGAAGRAIDGVSFCTFAINAGQRAGPEVN
;
A
#
# COMPACT_ATOMS: atom_id res chain seq x y z
N MET A 1 32.73 -9.66 47.61
CA MET A 1 32.25 -10.50 46.48
C MET A 1 30.99 -9.87 45.94
N THR A 2 31.00 -9.46 44.67
CA THR A 2 29.80 -9.05 43.95
C THR A 2 28.98 -10.31 43.66
N LYS A 3 27.72 -10.35 44.13
CA LYS A 3 26.82 -11.48 43.88
C LYS A 3 25.82 -11.10 42.80
N VAL A 4 25.53 -12.02 41.89
CA VAL A 4 24.53 -11.84 40.84
C VAL A 4 23.18 -12.27 41.39
N VAL A 5 22.16 -11.44 41.23
CA VAL A 5 20.77 -11.74 41.61
C VAL A 5 19.92 -11.77 40.35
N THR A 6 19.03 -12.77 40.28
CA THR A 6 18.02 -12.91 39.23
C THR A 6 16.65 -13.05 39.86
N TYR A 7 15.67 -12.30 39.37
CA TYR A 7 14.27 -12.43 39.77
C TYR A 7 13.32 -12.15 38.61
N ILE A 8 12.09 -12.58 38.79
CA ILE A 8 10.97 -12.38 37.87
C ILE A 8 9.99 -11.40 38.50
N GLU A 9 9.53 -10.44 37.72
CA GLU A 9 8.41 -9.58 38.10
C GLU A 9 7.20 -9.89 37.23
N ILE A 10 6.00 -9.90 37.82
CA ILE A 10 4.74 -9.93 37.08
C ILE A 10 3.81 -8.84 37.61
N ASP A 11 3.06 -8.22 36.71
CA ASP A 11 1.99 -7.31 37.11
C ASP A 11 0.65 -8.04 37.14
N VAL A 12 -0.12 -7.85 38.22
CA VAL A 12 -1.47 -8.40 38.35
C VAL A 12 -2.48 -7.29 38.64
N PRO A 13 -3.69 -7.38 38.07
CA PRO A 13 -4.74 -6.40 38.35
C PRO A 13 -5.18 -6.51 39.82
N TYR A 14 -5.37 -5.37 40.46
CA TYR A 14 -5.74 -5.30 41.87
C TYR A 14 -6.54 -4.03 42.13
N CYS A 15 -7.60 -4.14 42.93
CA CYS A 15 -8.55 -3.06 43.14
C CYS A 15 -7.99 -2.06 44.16
N ALA A 16 -7.91 -0.79 43.78
CA ALA A 16 -7.51 0.31 44.66
C ALA A 16 -8.52 0.52 45.79
N LEU A 17 -9.81 0.27 45.53
CA LEU A 17 -10.91 0.59 46.43
C LEU A 17 -10.93 -0.24 47.72
N SER A 18 -11.61 0.30 48.72
CA SER A 18 -11.96 -0.38 49.97
C SER A 18 -13.39 -0.92 49.89
N TYR A 19 -13.59 -2.15 50.36
CA TYR A 19 -14.87 -2.85 50.31
C TYR A 19 -15.97 -2.07 51.07
N GLY A 20 -17.12 -1.85 50.43
CA GLY A 20 -18.26 -1.12 51.00
C GLY A 20 -18.03 0.38 51.20
N THR A 21 -16.94 0.93 50.65
CA THR A 21 -16.69 2.37 50.63
C THR A 21 -16.86 2.89 49.21
N SER A 22 -17.73 3.90 49.03
CA SER A 22 -17.94 4.56 47.74
C SER A 22 -16.59 4.95 47.11
N PRO A 23 -16.34 4.64 45.82
CA PRO A 23 -17.30 4.18 44.81
C PRO A 23 -17.62 2.67 44.79
N CYS A 24 -17.03 1.85 45.68
CA CYS A 24 -17.38 0.43 45.77
C CYS A 24 -18.72 0.25 46.49
N VAL A 25 -19.74 -0.26 45.79
CA VAL A 25 -21.07 -0.51 46.35
C VAL A 25 -21.26 -1.94 46.89
N ALA A 26 -20.18 -2.72 46.97
CA ALA A 26 -20.24 -4.08 47.51
C ALA A 26 -20.61 -4.07 49.00
N ALA A 27 -21.51 -4.97 49.41
CA ALA A 27 -22.02 -5.06 50.77
C ALA A 27 -22.11 -6.51 51.24
N LEU A 28 -21.58 -6.77 52.44
CA LEU A 28 -21.59 -8.09 53.08
C LEU A 28 -23.02 -8.58 53.26
N GLY A 29 -23.27 -9.85 52.92
CA GLY A 29 -24.59 -10.48 52.98
C GLY A 29 -25.57 -10.01 51.89
N THR A 30 -25.17 -9.07 51.02
CA THR A 30 -25.96 -8.62 49.87
C THR A 30 -25.31 -9.00 48.56
N THR A 31 -24.07 -8.55 48.34
CA THR A 31 -23.30 -8.83 47.12
C THR A 31 -22.37 -10.04 47.26
N GLY A 32 -22.22 -10.56 48.49
CA GLY A 32 -21.51 -11.80 48.77
C GLY A 32 -21.38 -12.10 50.27
N ASP A 33 -21.08 -13.37 50.57
CA ASP A 33 -21.03 -13.89 51.95
C ASP A 33 -19.73 -13.54 52.69
N ALA A 34 -18.73 -13.01 51.98
CA ALA A 34 -17.45 -12.56 52.53
C ALA A 34 -16.93 -11.37 51.72
N LYS A 35 -16.06 -10.55 52.32
CA LYS A 35 -15.36 -9.49 51.57
C LYS A 35 -14.52 -10.08 50.44
N CYS A 36 -14.45 -9.39 49.30
CA CYS A 36 -13.64 -9.79 48.15
C CYS A 36 -12.13 -9.81 48.49
N PHE A 37 -11.30 -10.28 47.57
CA PHE A 37 -9.84 -10.28 47.70
C PHE A 37 -9.19 -9.16 46.88
N ASN A 38 -9.94 -8.10 46.58
CA ASN A 38 -9.50 -6.98 45.73
C ASN A 38 -8.99 -7.42 44.34
N THR A 39 -9.41 -8.58 43.83
CA THR A 39 -9.06 -9.04 42.48
C THR A 39 -10.28 -8.98 41.57
N LEU A 40 -10.07 -8.90 40.25
CA LEU A 40 -11.19 -8.84 39.29
C LEU A 40 -12.12 -10.05 39.41
N ARG A 41 -11.57 -11.26 39.61
CA ARG A 41 -12.35 -12.50 39.76
C ARG A 41 -13.24 -12.50 41.00
N THR A 42 -12.78 -11.87 42.08
CA THR A 42 -13.47 -11.88 43.38
C THR A 42 -14.26 -10.61 43.63
N CYS A 43 -14.15 -9.63 42.73
CA CYS A 43 -14.87 -8.37 42.82
C CYS A 43 -16.38 -8.61 42.78
N GLN A 44 -17.08 -8.05 43.77
CA GLN A 44 -18.54 -8.13 43.88
C GLN A 44 -19.24 -6.91 43.29
N ASP A 45 -18.45 -5.96 42.75
CA ASP A 45 -18.92 -4.76 42.07
C ASP A 45 -18.02 -4.46 40.85
N PRO A 46 -18.08 -5.28 39.78
CA PRO A 46 -17.16 -5.15 38.65
C PRO A 46 -17.29 -3.82 37.90
N ALA A 47 -18.46 -3.17 37.97
CA ALA A 47 -18.72 -1.90 37.28
C ALA A 47 -17.87 -0.74 37.84
N ASN A 48 -17.56 -0.78 39.15
CA ASN A 48 -16.70 0.21 39.81
C ASN A 48 -15.31 -0.34 40.12
N PHE A 49 -14.84 -1.39 39.43
CA PHE A 49 -13.50 -1.92 39.66
C PHE A 49 -12.43 -0.91 39.24
N ASP A 50 -11.76 -0.30 40.22
CA ASP A 50 -10.66 0.64 40.00
C ASP A 50 -9.32 -0.10 39.99
N ASN A 51 -8.78 -0.33 38.80
CA ASN A 51 -7.58 -1.14 38.62
C ASN A 51 -6.30 -0.34 38.94
N ALA A 52 -5.65 -0.69 40.05
CA ALA A 52 -4.29 -0.29 40.39
C ALA A 52 -3.39 -1.54 40.40
N PRO A 53 -2.76 -1.89 39.24
CA PRO A 53 -1.93 -3.07 39.14
C PRO A 53 -0.81 -3.10 40.19
N VAL A 54 -0.53 -4.28 40.73
CA VAL A 54 0.55 -4.50 41.69
C VAL A 54 1.60 -5.42 41.07
N THR A 55 2.87 -5.09 41.30
CA THR A 55 4.00 -5.90 40.85
C THR A 55 4.38 -6.92 41.92
N LEU A 56 4.37 -8.20 41.53
CA LEU A 56 4.83 -9.32 42.35
C LEU A 56 6.24 -9.72 41.90
N ARG A 57 7.13 -9.96 42.86
CA ARG A 57 8.54 -10.31 42.61
C ARG A 57 8.87 -11.70 43.15
N PHE A 58 9.54 -12.50 42.32
CA PHE A 58 9.93 -13.87 42.65
C PHE A 58 11.41 -14.08 42.33
N ALA A 59 12.22 -14.39 43.33
CA ALA A 59 13.65 -14.62 43.18
C ALA A 59 13.98 -16.12 43.05
N MET A 60 15.17 -16.41 42.52
CA MET A 60 15.71 -17.78 42.50
C MET A 60 15.77 -18.39 43.91
N GLU A 61 15.41 -19.66 44.03
CA GLU A 61 15.56 -20.43 45.28
C GLU A 61 17.05 -20.40 45.71
N GLY A 62 17.31 -20.18 47.01
CA GLY A 62 18.68 -20.06 47.56
C GLY A 62 19.35 -18.68 47.43
N CYS A 63 18.63 -17.65 46.96
CA CYS A 63 19.10 -16.26 47.01
C CYS A 63 18.98 -15.63 48.42
N ASP A 64 19.71 -16.16 49.39
CA ASP A 64 19.69 -15.68 50.80
C ASP A 64 20.32 -14.30 51.00
N TYR A 65 20.84 -13.72 49.92
CA TYR A 65 21.56 -12.43 49.87
C TYR A 65 20.74 -11.35 49.14
N LEU A 66 19.42 -11.53 49.02
CA LEU A 66 18.51 -10.49 48.55
C LEU A 66 18.57 -9.27 49.47
N PRO A 67 18.83 -8.08 48.94
CA PRO A 67 18.75 -6.84 49.71
C PRO A 67 17.35 -6.63 50.32
N ARG A 68 17.28 -6.05 51.52
CA ARG A 68 16.01 -5.87 52.27
C ARG A 68 15.01 -4.95 51.56
N ASP A 69 15.50 -4.06 50.71
CA ASP A 69 14.75 -3.14 49.85
C ASP A 69 14.11 -3.84 48.64
N VAL A 70 14.55 -5.05 48.27
CA VAL A 70 13.93 -5.87 47.23
C VAL A 70 13.06 -6.95 47.87
N PHE A 71 11.79 -6.61 48.11
CA PHE A 71 10.80 -7.59 48.59
C PHE A 71 10.44 -8.59 47.47
N ALA A 72 11.11 -9.75 47.44
CA ALA A 72 10.88 -10.83 46.49
C ALA A 72 10.76 -12.19 47.20
N LEU A 73 9.85 -13.04 46.72
CA LEU A 73 9.62 -14.38 47.26
C LEU A 73 10.61 -15.38 46.62
N PRO A 74 11.46 -16.09 47.37
CA PRO A 74 12.51 -16.96 46.82
C PRO A 74 11.96 -18.33 46.42
N CYS A 75 11.14 -18.37 45.36
CA CYS A 75 10.46 -19.59 44.92
C CYS A 75 10.71 -19.96 43.45
N VAL A 76 11.53 -19.23 42.70
CA VAL A 76 11.85 -19.59 41.30
C VAL A 76 12.85 -20.74 41.29
N GLN A 77 12.45 -21.88 40.73
CA GLN A 77 13.31 -23.07 40.58
C GLN A 77 14.14 -23.00 39.30
N SER A 78 13.53 -22.55 38.21
CA SER A 78 14.23 -22.40 36.93
C SER A 78 13.62 -21.30 36.07
N VAL A 79 14.48 -20.69 35.26
CA VAL A 79 14.12 -19.76 34.20
C VAL A 79 14.78 -20.29 32.93
N SER A 80 13.97 -20.64 31.93
CA SER A 80 14.43 -21.15 30.64
C SER A 80 13.93 -20.24 29.52
N MET A 81 14.83 -19.81 28.65
CA MET A 81 14.52 -18.96 27.50
C MET A 81 14.81 -19.70 26.19
N SER A 82 13.81 -19.76 25.31
CA SER A 82 14.01 -20.02 23.89
C SER A 82 14.06 -18.66 23.18
N PRO A 83 15.17 -18.28 22.52
CA PRO A 83 15.26 -16.99 21.87
C PRO A 83 14.37 -16.93 20.64
N GLY A 84 13.87 -15.73 20.33
CA GLY A 84 13.18 -15.47 19.07
C GLY A 84 14.15 -15.47 17.90
N VAL A 85 13.63 -15.79 16.71
CA VAL A 85 14.39 -15.77 15.46
C VAL A 85 13.83 -14.70 14.56
N VAL A 86 14.63 -13.73 14.18
CA VAL A 86 14.25 -12.70 13.21
C VAL A 86 14.34 -13.29 11.81
N SER A 87 13.27 -13.13 11.05
CA SER A 87 13.26 -13.38 9.61
C SER A 87 13.65 -12.12 8.86
N LEU A 88 14.67 -12.22 8.02
CA LEU A 88 15.12 -11.12 7.19
C LEU A 88 14.30 -11.09 5.89
N GLY A 89 13.41 -10.11 5.72
CA GLY A 89 12.68 -9.88 4.46
C GLY A 89 11.58 -10.88 4.16
N LYS A 90 10.93 -11.44 5.19
CA LYS A 90 9.91 -12.50 5.00
C LYS A 90 8.69 -12.37 5.91
N ASN A 91 8.88 -12.27 7.22
CA ASN A 91 7.79 -12.22 8.20
C ASN A 91 8.27 -11.62 9.52
N LEU A 92 7.40 -11.57 10.52
CA LEU A 92 7.73 -11.05 11.86
C LEU A 92 8.75 -11.90 12.63
N GLY A 93 9.14 -13.08 12.14
CA GLY A 93 10.02 -14.02 12.82
C GLY A 93 9.31 -14.96 13.80
N GLU A 94 10.10 -15.75 14.52
CA GLU A 94 9.65 -16.66 15.57
C GLU A 94 9.70 -16.00 16.94
N ARG A 95 8.74 -16.36 17.80
CA ARG A 95 8.55 -15.71 19.10
C ARG A 95 9.53 -16.22 20.15
N ALA A 96 10.19 -15.29 20.85
CA ALA A 96 10.91 -15.63 22.07
C ALA A 96 9.92 -16.19 23.10
N THR A 97 10.32 -17.24 23.82
CA THR A 97 9.51 -17.86 24.86
C THR A 97 10.33 -17.98 26.14
N LEU A 98 9.79 -17.47 27.24
CA LEU A 98 10.35 -17.59 28.58
C LEU A 98 9.44 -18.50 29.42
N THR A 99 10.01 -19.56 29.96
CA THR A 99 9.34 -20.47 30.89
C THR A 99 9.96 -20.32 32.27
N VAL A 100 9.13 -19.94 33.24
CA VAL A 100 9.51 -19.80 34.65
C VAL A 100 8.81 -20.88 35.45
N THR A 101 9.57 -21.73 36.14
CA THR A 101 9.03 -22.74 37.05
C THR A 101 9.21 -22.26 38.48
N LEU A 102 8.12 -22.21 39.23
CA LEU A 102 8.07 -21.74 40.61
C LEU A 102 7.63 -22.88 41.53
N LYS A 103 8.22 -22.94 42.71
CA LYS A 103 7.83 -23.83 43.80
C LYS A 103 6.60 -23.26 44.50
N ASP A 104 5.66 -24.12 44.85
CA ASP A 104 4.53 -23.78 45.69
C ASP A 104 4.84 -23.99 47.18
N PHE A 105 4.22 -23.17 48.03
CA PHE A 105 4.52 -23.12 49.45
C PHE A 105 3.34 -22.56 50.26
N PRO A 106 3.24 -22.88 51.58
CA PRO A 106 2.27 -22.25 52.46
C PRO A 106 2.51 -20.73 52.54
N SER A 107 1.44 -19.94 52.49
CA SER A 107 1.54 -18.48 52.49
C SER A 107 0.63 -17.85 53.54
N SER A 108 1.18 -16.89 54.28
CA SER A 108 0.47 -16.03 55.22
C SER A 108 -0.52 -15.08 54.55
N ASP A 109 -0.60 -15.06 53.20
CA ASP A 109 -1.51 -14.21 52.43
C ASP A 109 -1.32 -12.70 52.64
N THR A 110 -0.09 -12.33 53.01
CA THR A 110 0.39 -10.96 53.18
C THR A 110 1.23 -10.52 52.00
N GLY A 111 1.38 -9.21 51.79
CA GLY A 111 2.22 -8.63 50.74
C GLY A 111 1.42 -7.80 49.73
N PRO A 112 2.06 -7.35 48.63
CA PRO A 112 1.47 -6.38 47.70
C PRO A 112 0.13 -6.82 47.06
N ALA A 113 -0.07 -8.11 46.81
CA ALA A 113 -1.32 -8.68 46.30
C ALA A 113 -2.01 -9.64 47.30
N GLY A 114 -1.67 -9.53 48.59
CA GLY A 114 -2.29 -10.33 49.66
C GLY A 114 -3.73 -9.92 49.94
N ASP A 115 -4.35 -10.51 50.95
CA ASP A 115 -5.71 -10.15 51.35
C ASP A 115 -5.73 -8.89 52.25
N LYS A 116 -6.33 -7.78 51.78
CA LYS A 116 -6.48 -6.55 52.58
C LYS A 116 -7.30 -6.78 53.87
N TYR A 117 -8.18 -7.77 53.88
CA TYR A 117 -9.09 -8.05 55.00
C TYR A 117 -8.70 -9.31 55.77
N ILE A 118 -7.41 -9.69 55.73
CA ILE A 118 -6.92 -10.91 56.38
C ILE A 118 -7.30 -11.01 57.87
N ALA A 119 -7.28 -9.88 58.59
CA ALA A 119 -7.63 -9.80 60.00
C ALA A 119 -9.12 -10.10 60.28
N GLU A 120 -9.97 -10.02 59.26
CA GLU A 120 -11.41 -10.30 59.34
C GLU A 120 -11.75 -11.73 58.90
N ARG A 121 -10.76 -12.54 58.51
CA ARG A 121 -10.96 -13.94 58.12
C ARG A 121 -11.00 -14.84 59.34
N GLY A 122 -11.98 -15.74 59.39
CA GLY A 122 -12.14 -16.72 60.49
C GLY A 122 -11.18 -17.91 60.46
N TYR A 123 -10.09 -17.85 59.68
CA TYR A 123 -9.14 -18.95 59.49
C TYR A 123 -7.70 -18.44 59.45
N ASP A 124 -6.75 -19.32 59.82
CA ASP A 124 -5.31 -19.06 59.70
C ASP A 124 -4.90 -19.25 58.23
N ALA A 125 -4.61 -18.14 57.56
CA ALA A 125 -4.21 -18.14 56.16
C ALA A 125 -2.98 -19.00 55.90
N PHE A 126 -2.00 -19.08 56.82
CA PHE A 126 -0.78 -19.85 56.59
C PHE A 126 -1.06 -21.37 56.59
N LYS A 127 -2.06 -21.82 57.35
CA LYS A 127 -2.45 -23.24 57.43
C LYS A 127 -3.46 -23.67 56.37
N GLN A 128 -4.09 -22.71 55.67
CA GLN A 128 -5.13 -23.00 54.70
C GLN A 128 -4.70 -22.67 53.26
N GLY A 129 -4.32 -23.71 52.53
CA GLY A 129 -3.93 -23.64 51.13
C GLY A 129 -2.50 -23.15 50.91
N THR A 130 -2.12 -23.02 49.64
CA THR A 130 -0.77 -22.64 49.20
C THR A 130 -0.78 -21.31 48.45
N TYR A 131 0.39 -20.69 48.26
CA TYR A 131 0.51 -19.40 47.56
C TYR A 131 -0.07 -19.47 46.15
N TRP A 132 0.38 -20.41 45.32
CA TRP A 132 -0.07 -20.52 43.94
C TRP A 132 -1.49 -21.08 43.83
N GLY A 133 -1.93 -21.88 44.81
CA GLY A 133 -3.33 -22.29 44.94
C GLY A 133 -4.27 -21.10 45.14
N LYS A 134 -3.91 -20.20 46.08
CA LYS A 134 -4.64 -18.94 46.32
C LYS A 134 -4.55 -18.00 45.11
N PHE A 135 -3.37 -17.87 44.51
CA PHE A 135 -3.16 -17.03 43.33
C PHE A 135 -4.07 -17.46 42.18
N ARG A 136 -4.08 -18.74 41.81
CA ARG A 136 -4.95 -19.26 40.73
C ARG A 136 -6.43 -19.02 41.00
N ALA A 137 -6.88 -19.20 42.24
CA ALA A 137 -8.28 -18.97 42.61
C ALA A 137 -8.71 -17.51 42.47
N ARG A 138 -7.76 -16.56 42.63
CA ARG A 138 -8.06 -15.12 42.71
C ARG A 138 -7.63 -14.32 41.48
N GLN A 139 -6.60 -14.76 40.76
CA GLN A 139 -5.97 -14.05 39.64
C GLN A 139 -5.93 -14.92 38.37
N PRO A 140 -7.07 -15.39 37.84
CA PRO A 140 -7.08 -16.20 36.61
C PRO A 140 -6.79 -15.37 35.34
N TYR A 141 -6.89 -14.04 35.38
CA TYR A 141 -6.84 -13.15 34.21
C TYR A 141 -5.47 -12.46 34.04
N VAL A 142 -4.39 -13.25 34.07
CA VAL A 142 -3.00 -12.74 33.97
C VAL A 142 -2.41 -12.84 32.56
N ARG A 143 -3.09 -13.49 31.62
CA ARG A 143 -2.68 -13.50 30.20
C ARG A 143 -2.68 -12.07 29.65
N GLY A 144 -1.66 -11.72 28.89
CA GLY A 144 -1.47 -10.37 28.36
C GLY A 144 -0.81 -9.39 29.35
N ARG A 145 -0.55 -9.78 30.59
CA ARG A 145 0.14 -8.92 31.56
C ARG A 145 1.65 -8.96 31.38
N ALA A 146 2.32 -7.90 31.82
CA ALA A 146 3.76 -7.78 31.73
C ALA A 146 4.46 -8.78 32.65
N LEU A 147 5.49 -9.42 32.11
CA LEU A 147 6.48 -10.20 32.87
C LEU A 147 7.87 -9.64 32.56
N ARG A 148 8.67 -9.41 33.61
CA ARG A 148 10.03 -8.92 33.48
C ARG A 148 11.00 -9.95 34.05
N TRP A 149 12.02 -10.28 33.27
CA TRP A 149 13.15 -11.06 33.73
C TRP A 149 14.29 -10.11 34.06
N VAL A 150 14.57 -9.96 35.36
CA VAL A 150 15.52 -8.97 35.87
C VAL A 150 16.77 -9.69 36.36
N ARG A 151 17.93 -9.18 35.95
CA ARG A 151 19.24 -9.60 36.42
C ARG A 151 20.02 -8.38 36.89
N GLY A 152 20.78 -8.54 37.96
CA GLY A 152 21.60 -7.46 38.51
C GLY A 152 22.69 -7.96 39.43
N THR A 153 23.41 -7.02 40.02
CA THR A 153 24.46 -7.31 41.00
C THR A 153 24.13 -6.65 42.34
N VAL A 154 24.55 -7.29 43.42
CA VAL A 154 24.49 -6.72 44.77
C VAL A 154 25.87 -6.22 45.14
N ASN A 155 26.00 -4.90 45.28
CA ASN A 155 27.21 -4.20 45.71
C ASN A 155 26.90 -3.34 46.92
N GLY A 156 27.63 -3.53 48.03
CA GLY A 156 27.43 -2.75 49.25
C GLY A 156 26.06 -2.91 49.93
N GLY A 157 25.31 -3.97 49.60
CA GLY A 157 23.97 -4.21 50.12
C GLY A 157 22.83 -3.59 49.30
N ALA A 158 23.12 -2.89 48.21
CA ALA A 158 22.12 -2.38 47.27
C ALA A 158 22.07 -3.24 46.00
N PHE A 159 20.86 -3.48 45.48
CA PHE A 159 20.67 -4.12 44.18
C PHE A 159 20.79 -3.09 43.06
N VAL A 160 21.65 -3.36 42.08
CA VAL A 160 21.72 -2.59 40.83
C VAL A 160 21.32 -3.53 39.70
N ALA A 161 20.16 -3.25 39.09
CA ALA A 161 19.73 -3.94 37.89
C ALA A 161 20.75 -3.70 36.77
N THR A 162 21.28 -4.76 36.19
CA THR A 162 22.19 -4.69 35.05
C THR A 162 21.46 -4.95 33.74
N GLU A 163 20.36 -5.71 33.79
CA GLU A 163 19.57 -6.07 32.63
C GLU A 163 18.12 -6.35 33.04
N THR A 164 17.16 -5.81 32.30
CA THR A 164 15.73 -6.15 32.43
C THR A 164 15.22 -6.53 31.07
N ARG A 165 14.65 -7.73 30.95
CA ARG A 165 14.05 -8.25 29.71
C ARG A 165 12.54 -8.30 29.83
N HIS A 166 11.86 -7.82 28.80
CA HIS A 166 10.42 -7.58 28.81
C HIS A 166 9.66 -8.63 27.96
N TYR A 167 8.65 -9.24 28.58
CA TYR A 167 7.78 -10.25 27.99
C TYR A 167 6.31 -10.01 28.38
N VAL A 168 5.41 -10.74 27.72
CA VAL A 168 3.98 -10.76 27.98
C VAL A 168 3.57 -12.18 28.36
N ILE A 169 2.83 -12.34 29.46
CA ILE A 169 2.35 -13.65 29.93
C ILE A 169 1.41 -14.26 28.88
N ASP A 170 1.73 -15.46 28.44
CA ASP A 170 0.95 -16.23 27.47
C ASP A 170 0.00 -17.20 28.16
N SER A 171 0.52 -17.96 29.12
CA SER A 171 -0.22 -18.96 29.87
C SER A 171 0.45 -19.25 31.21
N PHE A 172 -0.28 -19.96 32.06
CA PHE A 172 0.24 -20.53 33.28
C PHE A 172 -0.36 -21.92 33.50
N ASP A 173 0.33 -22.76 34.27
CA ASP A 173 -0.13 -24.08 34.65
C ASP A 173 0.24 -24.37 36.11
N GLY A 174 -0.63 -25.09 36.81
CA GLY A 174 -0.47 -25.47 38.20
C GLY A 174 -1.35 -24.68 39.19
N PRO A 175 -1.10 -24.79 40.50
CA PRO A 175 -0.08 -25.66 41.09
C PRO A 175 -0.34 -27.12 40.72
N ARG A 176 0.69 -27.82 40.29
CA ARG A 176 0.67 -29.23 39.89
C ARG A 176 0.78 -30.12 41.14
N PRO A 177 0.43 -31.43 41.05
CA PRO A 177 0.57 -32.34 42.18
C PRO A 177 2.00 -32.47 42.73
N ASP A 178 3.02 -32.16 41.94
CA ASP A 178 4.43 -32.11 42.34
C ASP A 178 4.82 -30.82 43.10
N GLY A 179 3.87 -29.92 43.33
CA GLY A 179 4.09 -28.65 44.02
C GLY A 179 4.72 -27.57 43.14
N THR A 180 4.65 -27.67 41.82
CA THR A 180 5.19 -26.65 40.90
C THR A 180 4.10 -25.80 40.25
N PHE A 181 4.45 -24.55 39.92
CA PHE A 181 3.64 -23.62 39.14
C PHE A 181 4.48 -23.09 37.99
N ALA A 182 3.99 -23.19 36.76
CA ALA A 182 4.70 -22.77 35.57
C ALA A 182 4.06 -21.52 34.98
N LEU A 183 4.87 -20.51 34.68
CA LEU A 183 4.50 -19.33 33.89
C LEU A 183 5.19 -19.41 32.53
N VAL A 184 4.44 -19.23 31.46
CA VAL A 184 4.97 -19.11 30.11
C VAL A 184 4.68 -17.69 29.61
N ALA A 185 5.73 -16.97 29.24
CA ALA A 185 5.65 -15.65 28.65
C ALA A 185 6.32 -15.64 27.28
N LYS A 186 5.87 -14.74 26.40
CA LYS A 186 6.38 -14.58 25.04
C LYS A 186 6.70 -13.12 24.76
N ASP A 187 7.43 -12.87 23.69
CA ASP A 187 7.61 -11.49 23.22
C ASP A 187 6.27 -10.82 22.85
N VAL A 188 6.30 -9.48 22.73
CA VAL A 188 5.09 -8.67 22.48
C VAL A 188 4.49 -8.90 21.09
N LEU A 189 5.29 -9.31 20.10
CA LEU A 189 4.79 -9.61 18.75
C LEU A 189 3.84 -10.81 18.76
N LYS A 190 3.77 -11.60 19.85
CA LYS A 190 2.76 -12.65 19.99
C LYS A 190 1.33 -12.10 20.03
N LEU A 191 1.14 -10.83 20.40
CA LEU A 191 -0.17 -10.16 20.34
C LEU A 191 -0.70 -10.04 18.90
N ALA A 192 0.19 -9.92 17.93
CA ALA A 192 -0.15 -9.82 16.51
C ALA A 192 -0.50 -11.15 15.84
N SER A 193 -0.37 -12.28 16.56
CA SER A 193 -0.61 -13.58 15.94
C SER A 193 -2.03 -13.72 15.41
N ASN A 194 -2.18 -14.46 14.32
CA ASN A 194 -3.45 -14.65 13.62
C ASN A 194 -4.56 -15.23 14.50
N ASP A 195 -4.21 -15.97 15.58
CA ASP A 195 -5.15 -16.49 16.58
C ASP A 195 -5.71 -15.42 17.53
N ARG A 196 -5.19 -14.19 17.47
CA ARG A 196 -5.47 -13.11 18.45
C ARG A 196 -5.92 -11.82 17.79
N ALA A 197 -5.34 -11.49 16.65
CA ALA A 197 -5.51 -10.21 16.01
C ALA A 197 -5.84 -10.40 14.53
N VAL A 198 -6.89 -9.72 14.09
CA VAL A 198 -7.33 -9.66 12.69
C VAL A 198 -7.62 -8.22 12.31
N ALA A 199 -7.34 -7.88 11.05
CA ALA A 199 -7.63 -6.59 10.44
C ALA A 199 -8.29 -6.81 9.05
N PRO A 200 -9.41 -6.14 8.74
CA PRO A 200 -10.26 -5.39 9.67
C PRO A 200 -10.90 -6.29 10.74
N LYS A 201 -11.43 -5.68 11.82
CA LYS A 201 -12.23 -6.41 12.81
C LYS A 201 -13.54 -6.86 12.16
N LEU A 202 -14.04 -8.04 12.55
CA LEU A 202 -15.34 -8.52 12.09
C LEU A 202 -16.45 -7.56 12.56
N SER A 203 -17.26 -7.08 11.62
CA SER A 203 -18.41 -6.22 11.91
C SER A 203 -19.67 -7.07 12.12
N ASN A 204 -20.49 -6.72 13.11
CA ASN A 204 -21.72 -7.44 13.45
C ASN A 204 -22.95 -7.00 12.63
N GLY A 205 -22.83 -5.92 11.87
CA GLY A 205 -23.96 -5.37 11.13
C GLY A 205 -24.36 -6.21 9.93
N ARG A 206 -25.68 -6.23 9.70
CA ARG A 206 -26.32 -6.90 8.56
C ARG A 206 -27.41 -6.03 7.96
N LEU A 207 -27.76 -6.28 6.71
CA LEU A 207 -28.83 -5.57 6.02
C LEU A 207 -30.18 -5.84 6.71
N GLY A 208 -30.89 -4.78 7.09
CA GLY A 208 -32.23 -4.88 7.66
C GLY A 208 -33.31 -5.32 6.67
N ALA A 209 -33.10 -5.06 5.38
CA ALA A 209 -33.99 -5.45 4.28
C ALA A 209 -33.17 -5.80 3.03
N SER A 210 -33.78 -6.51 2.09
CA SER A 210 -33.15 -6.78 0.79
C SER A 210 -32.97 -5.48 0.00
N ILE A 211 -31.87 -5.37 -0.74
CA ILE A 211 -31.59 -4.25 -1.64
C ILE A 211 -31.37 -4.72 -3.07
N THR A 212 -31.74 -3.88 -4.03
CA THR A 212 -31.49 -4.12 -5.46
C THR A 212 -30.07 -3.72 -5.85
N ASN A 213 -29.65 -4.05 -7.07
CA ASN A 213 -28.35 -3.67 -7.60
C ASN A 213 -28.17 -2.16 -7.87
N VAL A 214 -29.24 -1.36 -7.71
CA VAL A 214 -29.25 0.10 -7.88
C VAL A 214 -29.64 0.84 -6.60
N ALA A 215 -29.82 0.13 -5.48
CA ALA A 215 -30.16 0.75 -4.21
C ALA A 215 -29.06 1.71 -3.75
N THR A 216 -29.45 2.87 -3.23
CA THR A 216 -28.52 3.91 -2.77
C THR A 216 -28.41 3.98 -1.25
N SER A 217 -29.19 3.20 -0.52
CA SER A 217 -29.16 3.18 0.94
C SER A 217 -29.76 1.90 1.54
N PHE A 218 -29.37 1.59 2.77
CA PHE A 218 -30.01 0.58 3.60
C PHE A 218 -29.85 0.90 5.09
N THR A 219 -30.51 0.14 5.96
CA THR A 219 -30.38 0.26 7.42
C THR A 219 -29.69 -0.98 7.98
N LEU A 220 -28.72 -0.78 8.88
CA LEU A 220 -28.02 -1.84 9.59
C LEU A 220 -28.86 -2.41 10.73
N LEU A 221 -28.72 -3.72 10.97
CA LEU A 221 -29.18 -4.40 12.18
C LEU A 221 -27.99 -5.06 12.88
N PRO A 222 -28.01 -5.20 14.23
CA PRO A 222 -29.01 -4.70 15.17
C PRO A 222 -29.00 -3.17 15.31
N VAL A 223 -30.07 -2.59 15.87
CA VAL A 223 -30.16 -1.14 16.12
C VAL A 223 -29.01 -0.68 17.03
N GLY A 224 -28.38 0.43 16.68
CA GLY A 224 -27.23 1.03 17.36
C GLY A 224 -25.87 0.55 16.84
N VAL A 225 -25.82 -0.54 16.05
CA VAL A 225 -24.55 -1.12 15.57
C VAL A 225 -23.77 -0.14 14.69
N GLY A 226 -24.47 0.72 13.95
CA GLY A 226 -23.83 1.72 13.10
C GLY A 226 -22.91 2.64 13.90
N ASN A 227 -23.40 3.18 15.01
CA ASN A 227 -22.59 4.07 15.87
C ASN A 227 -21.52 3.32 16.67
N LEU A 228 -21.74 2.05 16.98
CA LEU A 228 -20.83 1.26 17.81
C LEU A 228 -19.61 0.77 17.01
N GLU A 229 -19.79 0.37 15.75
CA GLU A 229 -18.79 -0.39 15.00
C GLU A 229 -18.41 0.22 13.64
N TYR A 230 -19.25 1.06 13.03
CA TYR A 230 -19.04 1.52 11.66
C TYR A 230 -18.53 2.97 11.64
N PRO A 231 -17.44 3.27 10.90
CA PRO A 231 -17.00 4.65 10.71
C PRO A 231 -18.09 5.46 9.98
N THR A 232 -17.98 6.79 10.05
CA THR A 232 -18.93 7.70 9.38
C THR A 232 -18.87 7.60 7.86
N SER A 233 -17.74 7.16 7.31
CA SER A 233 -17.53 6.91 5.89
C SER A 233 -16.42 5.89 5.69
N GLY A 234 -16.40 5.23 4.53
CA GLY A 234 -15.33 4.32 4.16
C GLY A 234 -15.77 3.30 3.13
N TRP A 235 -15.17 2.12 3.21
CA TRP A 235 -15.42 0.99 2.32
C TRP A 235 -16.07 -0.17 3.06
N MET A 236 -16.96 -0.89 2.38
CA MET A 236 -17.68 -2.01 2.95
C MET A 236 -17.85 -3.14 1.93
N SER A 237 -17.75 -4.38 2.40
CA SER A 237 -18.09 -5.59 1.65
C SER A 237 -19.52 -6.02 2.01
N LEU A 238 -20.39 -6.09 1.01
CA LEU A 238 -21.75 -6.59 1.15
C LEU A 238 -21.81 -8.06 0.76
N SER A 239 -22.21 -8.90 1.71
CA SER A 239 -22.34 -10.36 1.57
C SER A 239 -21.11 -11.06 0.98
N GLY A 240 -19.91 -10.47 1.05
CA GLY A 240 -18.69 -11.00 0.43
C GLY A 240 -18.71 -11.01 -1.10
N LYS A 241 -19.59 -10.22 -1.74
CA LYS A 241 -19.79 -10.22 -3.21
C LYS A 241 -19.61 -8.87 -3.88
N GLU A 242 -19.78 -7.80 -3.11
CA GLU A 242 -19.72 -6.45 -3.65
C GLU A 242 -19.00 -5.52 -2.69
N THR A 243 -18.05 -4.76 -3.21
CA THR A 243 -17.38 -3.68 -2.50
C THR A 243 -18.08 -2.37 -2.82
N VAL A 244 -18.45 -1.63 -1.78
CA VAL A 244 -19.16 -0.35 -1.88
C VAL A 244 -18.43 0.73 -1.09
N ALA A 245 -18.50 1.96 -1.58
CA ALA A 245 -18.16 3.15 -0.79
C ALA A 245 -19.43 3.64 -0.08
N PHE A 246 -19.30 4.07 1.17
CA PHE A 246 -20.44 4.47 1.97
C PHE A 246 -20.18 5.69 2.85
N THR A 247 -21.27 6.35 3.23
CA THR A 247 -21.37 7.24 4.39
C THR A 247 -22.49 6.73 5.29
N ARG A 248 -22.49 7.12 6.57
CA ARG A 248 -23.45 6.62 7.56
C ARG A 248 -23.90 7.72 8.52
N ALA A 249 -25.19 7.71 8.86
CA ALA A 249 -25.77 8.45 9.99
C ALA A 249 -26.62 7.50 10.84
N GLY A 250 -26.22 7.26 12.10
CA GLY A 250 -26.86 6.24 12.93
C GLY A 250 -26.73 4.85 12.30
N ASP A 251 -27.82 4.10 12.17
CA ASP A 251 -27.81 2.81 11.48
C ASP A 251 -28.10 2.91 9.97
N THR A 252 -28.41 4.11 9.47
CA THR A 252 -28.68 4.33 8.06
C THR A 252 -27.38 4.54 7.30
N VAL A 253 -27.14 3.66 6.32
CA VAL A 253 -25.98 3.69 5.44
C VAL A 253 -26.42 4.20 4.07
N THR A 254 -25.73 5.21 3.56
CA THR A 254 -25.88 5.74 2.19
C THR A 254 -24.70 5.24 1.36
N LEU A 255 -25.01 4.52 0.28
CA LEU A 255 -24.03 4.05 -0.69
C LEU A 255 -23.66 5.20 -1.63
N THR A 256 -22.43 5.67 -1.54
CA THR A 256 -21.92 6.75 -2.41
C THR A 256 -21.42 6.21 -3.73
N ALA A 257 -20.95 4.95 -3.75
CA ALA A 257 -20.61 4.22 -4.97
C ALA A 257 -20.78 2.70 -4.77
N ARG A 258 -21.22 2.03 -5.82
CA ARG A 258 -21.40 0.57 -5.90
C ARG A 258 -20.44 -0.05 -6.92
N ALA A 259 -20.30 -1.37 -6.93
CA ALA A 259 -19.41 -2.07 -7.88
C ALA A 259 -17.98 -1.51 -7.91
N GLN A 260 -17.40 -1.27 -6.73
CA GLN A 260 -16.06 -0.70 -6.61
C GLN A 260 -15.00 -1.81 -6.56
N TRP A 261 -13.73 -1.46 -6.81
CA TRP A 261 -12.61 -2.40 -6.73
C TRP A 261 -12.83 -3.69 -7.54
N GLY A 262 -13.27 -3.55 -8.79
CA GLY A 262 -13.50 -4.67 -9.70
C GLY A 262 -14.68 -5.59 -9.35
N SER A 263 -15.41 -5.31 -8.26
CA SER A 263 -16.62 -6.06 -7.90
C SER A 263 -17.82 -5.68 -8.78
N THR A 264 -18.87 -6.49 -8.77
CA THR A 264 -20.09 -6.26 -9.57
C THR A 264 -21.25 -5.82 -8.68
N ALA A 265 -22.03 -4.83 -9.13
CA ALA A 265 -23.26 -4.42 -8.46
C ALA A 265 -24.32 -5.52 -8.53
N VAL A 266 -24.68 -6.10 -7.39
CA VAL A 266 -25.68 -7.18 -7.30
C VAL A 266 -26.78 -6.85 -6.30
N ALA A 267 -27.88 -7.60 -6.36
CA ALA A 267 -28.90 -7.56 -5.31
C ALA A 267 -28.43 -8.34 -4.08
N HIS A 268 -28.77 -7.87 -2.89
CA HIS A 268 -28.44 -8.53 -1.62
C HIS A 268 -29.71 -8.78 -0.83
N SER A 269 -29.80 -9.96 -0.21
CA SER A 269 -30.93 -10.33 0.63
C SER A 269 -30.87 -9.68 2.01
N ALA A 270 -32.03 -9.49 2.63
CA ALA A 270 -32.14 -9.15 4.05
C ALA A 270 -31.32 -10.14 4.90
N GLY A 271 -30.67 -9.63 5.94
CA GLY A 271 -29.76 -10.39 6.78
C GLY A 271 -28.36 -10.61 6.17
N GLY A 272 -28.10 -10.13 4.95
CA GLY A 272 -26.77 -10.16 4.35
C GLY A 272 -25.74 -9.42 5.22
N ARG A 273 -24.53 -9.96 5.30
CA ARG A 273 -23.42 -9.37 6.08
C ARG A 273 -23.00 -8.02 5.48
N ALA A 274 -22.75 -7.03 6.33
CA ALA A 274 -22.18 -5.74 5.96
C ALA A 274 -20.82 -5.58 6.64
N GLN A 275 -19.71 -5.95 6.01
CA GLN A 275 -18.39 -5.96 6.65
C GLN A 275 -17.61 -4.67 6.33
N VAL A 276 -17.13 -3.96 7.34
CA VAL A 276 -16.23 -2.80 7.12
C VAL A 276 -14.89 -3.30 6.56
N CYS A 277 -14.39 -2.65 5.51
CA CYS A 277 -13.08 -2.95 4.93
C CYS A 277 -12.00 -2.06 5.53
N LEU A 278 -10.77 -2.57 5.64
CA LEU A 278 -9.59 -1.75 5.90
C LEU A 278 -9.04 -1.25 4.57
N HIS A 279 -8.94 0.06 4.41
CA HIS A 279 -8.39 0.69 3.21
C HIS A 279 -7.12 1.44 3.57
N VAL A 280 -6.02 1.01 2.95
CA VAL A 280 -4.72 1.67 3.02
C VAL A 280 -4.50 2.34 1.68
N ASN A 281 -4.14 3.63 1.68
CA ASN A 281 -4.08 4.42 0.46
C ASN A 281 -2.82 5.28 0.38
N GLY A 282 -1.80 4.78 -0.31
CA GLY A 282 -0.53 5.47 -0.51
C GLY A 282 0.18 5.76 0.82
N GLU A 283 0.28 4.75 1.68
CA GLU A 283 0.90 4.87 3.00
C GLU A 283 2.30 4.26 3.06
N ASP A 284 3.16 4.81 3.92
CA ASP A 284 4.48 4.26 4.22
C ASP A 284 4.32 2.92 4.97
N PRO A 285 5.10 1.87 4.63
CA PRO A 285 4.95 0.57 5.29
C PRO A 285 5.22 0.59 6.80
N ALA A 286 6.00 1.55 7.33
CA ALA A 286 6.17 1.74 8.76
C ALA A 286 4.86 2.20 9.44
N ASP A 287 4.12 3.11 8.80
CA ASP A 287 2.81 3.57 9.29
C ASP A 287 1.80 2.40 9.23
N ILE A 288 1.77 1.66 8.11
CA ILE A 288 0.90 0.48 7.94
C ILE A 288 1.15 -0.56 9.03
N ILE A 289 2.40 -0.96 9.28
CA ILE A 289 2.75 -1.95 10.31
C ILE A 289 2.41 -1.41 11.70
N ARG A 290 2.65 -0.12 11.97
CA ARG A 290 2.28 0.50 13.25
C ARG A 290 0.78 0.41 13.49
N ASP A 291 -0.04 0.76 12.51
CA ASP A 291 -1.50 0.77 12.65
C ASP A 291 -2.04 -0.65 12.84
N LEU A 292 -1.50 -1.62 12.10
CA LEU A 292 -1.78 -3.04 12.29
C LEU A 292 -1.43 -3.52 13.71
N LEU A 293 -0.26 -3.15 14.24
CA LEU A 293 0.19 -3.59 15.56
C LEU A 293 -0.56 -2.88 16.71
N VAL A 294 -0.82 -1.59 16.60
CA VAL A 294 -1.48 -0.83 17.67
C VAL A 294 -2.99 -1.03 17.64
N ASP A 295 -3.64 -0.73 16.52
CA ASP A 295 -5.09 -0.55 16.47
C ASP A 295 -5.84 -1.91 16.39
N PHE A 296 -5.14 -2.93 15.86
CA PHE A 296 -5.70 -4.28 15.68
C PHE A 296 -5.09 -5.33 16.60
N ALA A 297 -3.79 -5.26 16.93
CA ALA A 297 -3.15 -6.21 17.85
C ALA A 297 -3.02 -5.72 19.30
N GLY A 298 -3.25 -4.44 19.59
CA GLY A 298 -3.19 -3.89 20.93
C GLY A 298 -1.77 -3.80 21.51
N VAL A 299 -0.77 -3.65 20.64
CA VAL A 299 0.60 -3.34 21.05
C VAL A 299 0.64 -1.90 21.58
N GLU A 300 1.31 -1.70 22.71
CA GLU A 300 1.50 -0.37 23.30
C GLU A 300 2.32 0.52 22.35
N PRO A 301 1.79 1.69 21.92
CA PRO A 301 2.49 2.61 21.02
C PRO A 301 3.91 2.99 21.48
N ALA A 302 4.16 3.06 22.79
CA ALA A 302 5.49 3.37 23.33
C ALA A 302 6.58 2.35 22.95
N PHE A 303 6.19 1.12 22.54
CA PHE A 303 7.13 0.11 22.07
C PHE A 303 7.54 0.29 20.61
N ILE A 304 6.92 1.23 19.89
CA ILE A 304 7.17 1.47 18.46
C ILE A 304 7.87 2.83 18.30
N PRO A 305 9.19 2.86 18.04
CA PRO A 305 9.92 4.09 17.73
C PRO A 305 9.65 4.50 16.26
N LEU A 306 8.43 4.95 15.98
CA LEU A 306 7.94 5.21 14.62
C LEU A 306 8.83 6.19 13.84
N ASP A 307 9.34 7.24 14.47
CA ASP A 307 10.23 8.20 13.80
C ASP A 307 11.51 7.55 13.27
N ALA A 308 12.08 6.58 14.01
CA ALA A 308 13.26 5.85 13.58
C ALA A 308 12.92 4.87 12.44
N TRP A 309 11.73 4.26 12.47
CA TRP A 309 11.25 3.40 11.39
C TRP A 309 11.08 4.21 10.10
N LYS A 310 10.39 5.35 10.19
CA LYS A 310 10.14 6.26 9.05
C LYS A 310 11.41 6.85 8.49
N LEU A 311 12.39 7.16 9.34
CA LEU A 311 13.71 7.60 8.87
C LEU A 311 14.38 6.51 8.01
N SER A 312 14.28 5.24 8.41
CA SER A 312 14.83 4.14 7.60
C SER A 312 14.06 3.96 6.29
N THR A 313 12.73 3.89 6.34
CA THR A 313 11.91 3.69 5.13
C THR A 313 12.02 4.86 4.15
N SER A 314 12.04 6.11 4.62
CA SER A 314 12.23 7.28 3.76
C SER A 314 13.61 7.31 3.11
N THR A 315 14.64 6.89 3.84
CA THR A 315 16.04 6.93 3.35
C THR A 315 16.36 5.78 2.40
N TYR A 316 15.80 4.59 2.62
CA TYR A 316 16.24 3.36 1.94
C TYR A 316 15.15 2.65 1.13
N LEU A 317 13.90 3.10 1.17
CA LEU A 317 12.77 2.52 0.44
C LEU A 317 12.01 3.54 -0.41
N GLY A 318 11.47 4.60 0.19
CA GLY A 318 10.79 5.71 -0.50
C GLY A 318 9.43 5.39 -1.15
N ASN A 319 8.98 4.13 -1.14
CA ASN A 319 7.73 3.68 -1.74
C ASN A 319 6.56 3.74 -0.77
N VAL A 320 5.37 3.94 -1.31
CA VAL A 320 4.10 3.81 -0.58
C VAL A 320 3.24 2.68 -1.13
N TYR A 321 2.32 2.18 -0.30
CA TYR A 321 1.51 1.01 -0.62
C TYR A 321 0.01 1.30 -0.49
N THR A 322 -0.78 0.61 -1.32
CA THR A 322 -2.23 0.76 -1.37
C THR A 322 -2.88 -0.61 -1.40
N SER A 323 -3.89 -0.83 -0.55
CA SER A 323 -4.66 -2.07 -0.58
C SER A 323 -6.03 -1.88 0.06
N LEU A 324 -6.99 -2.71 -0.37
CA LEU A 324 -8.29 -2.86 0.28
C LEU A 324 -8.42 -4.28 0.83
N ILE A 325 -8.60 -4.41 2.14
CA ILE A 325 -8.76 -5.68 2.83
C ILE A 325 -10.21 -5.80 3.26
N CYS A 326 -10.97 -6.62 2.55
CA CYS A 326 -12.42 -6.73 2.71
C CYS A 326 -12.87 -7.75 3.76
N GLU A 327 -12.01 -8.72 4.10
CA GLU A 327 -12.30 -9.80 5.04
C GLU A 327 -11.30 -9.77 6.20
N PRO A 328 -11.72 -10.09 7.43
CA PRO A 328 -10.81 -10.18 8.58
C PRO A 328 -9.63 -11.10 8.29
N THR A 329 -8.44 -10.52 8.14
CA THR A 329 -7.19 -11.22 7.83
C THR A 329 -6.28 -11.09 9.04
N GLY A 330 -5.54 -12.14 9.39
CA GLY A 330 -4.65 -12.12 10.55
C GLY A 330 -3.59 -11.01 10.45
N VAL A 331 -3.35 -10.29 11.56
CA VAL A 331 -2.40 -9.17 11.58
C VAL A 331 -0.98 -9.63 11.26
N GLU A 332 -0.56 -10.78 11.81
CA GLU A 332 0.73 -11.40 11.49
C GLU A 332 0.86 -11.71 9.98
N THR A 333 -0.21 -12.16 9.33
CA THR A 333 -0.22 -12.36 7.87
C THR A 333 -0.02 -11.04 7.12
N LEU A 334 -0.79 -10.00 7.44
CA LEU A 334 -0.69 -8.70 6.74
C LEU A 334 0.68 -8.04 6.96
N CYS A 335 1.19 -8.07 8.20
CA CYS A 335 2.55 -7.62 8.51
C CYS A 335 3.60 -8.43 7.73
N SER A 336 3.42 -9.74 7.59
CA SER A 336 4.37 -10.57 6.84
C SER A 336 4.39 -10.23 5.36
N GLU A 337 3.22 -10.04 4.75
CA GLU A 337 3.10 -9.62 3.34
C GLU A 337 3.83 -8.30 3.09
N ILE A 338 3.59 -7.28 3.91
CA ILE A 338 4.24 -5.98 3.72
C ILE A 338 5.75 -6.04 4.04
N ILE A 339 6.17 -6.84 5.03
CA ILE A 339 7.59 -7.05 5.35
C ILE A 339 8.34 -7.67 4.16
N GLU A 340 7.77 -8.69 3.52
CA GLU A 340 8.35 -9.30 2.33
C GLU A 340 8.37 -8.31 1.15
N GLN A 341 7.25 -7.63 0.89
CA GLN A 341 7.08 -6.79 -0.30
C GLN A 341 7.79 -5.43 -0.23
N ALA A 342 8.09 -4.96 0.98
CA ALA A 342 8.90 -3.76 1.21
C ALA A 342 10.37 -4.06 1.55
N GLY A 343 10.76 -5.35 1.60
CA GLY A 343 12.14 -5.75 1.90
C GLY A 343 12.58 -5.32 3.31
N LEU A 344 11.72 -5.52 4.31
CA LEU A 344 11.94 -5.06 5.68
C LEU A 344 12.45 -6.17 6.59
N VAL A 345 13.00 -5.77 7.74
CA VAL A 345 13.28 -6.65 8.87
C VAL A 345 12.63 -6.07 10.11
N VAL A 346 11.93 -6.92 10.87
CA VAL A 346 11.28 -6.54 12.13
C VAL A 346 11.74 -7.49 13.23
N GLY A 347 12.11 -6.93 14.38
CA GLY A 347 12.57 -7.71 15.53
C GLY A 347 12.20 -7.06 16.87
N TRP A 348 12.06 -7.87 17.92
CA TRP A 348 11.84 -7.39 19.28
C TRP A 348 13.17 -7.22 20.01
N ASP A 349 13.44 -6.01 20.48
CA ASP A 349 14.49 -5.72 21.44
C ASP A 349 13.89 -5.79 22.85
N ASP A 350 14.08 -6.94 23.50
CA ASP A 350 13.49 -7.23 24.79
C ASP A 350 14.14 -6.46 25.95
N VAL A 351 15.33 -5.89 25.77
CA VAL A 351 16.00 -5.07 26.77
C VAL A 351 15.60 -3.60 26.63
N ALA A 352 15.59 -3.08 25.40
CA ALA A 352 15.13 -1.71 25.15
C ALA A 352 13.59 -1.57 25.23
N GLN A 353 12.87 -2.69 25.27
CA GLN A 353 11.40 -2.77 25.20
C GLN A 353 10.86 -2.08 23.94
N GLN A 354 11.51 -2.33 22.79
CA GLN A 354 11.15 -1.71 21.51
C GLN A 354 11.10 -2.73 20.37
N ILE A 355 10.09 -2.59 19.52
CA ILE A 355 10.04 -3.26 18.23
C ILE A 355 10.93 -2.45 17.29
N LYS A 356 11.94 -3.08 16.70
CA LYS A 356 12.84 -2.48 15.74
C LYS A 356 12.39 -2.86 14.33
N LEU A 357 12.45 -1.90 13.42
CA LEU A 357 12.21 -2.08 11.99
C LEU A 357 13.35 -1.40 11.24
N ASP A 358 13.90 -2.07 10.23
CA ASP A 358 14.86 -1.50 9.29
C ASP A 358 14.60 -2.02 7.87
N VAL A 359 15.06 -1.29 6.86
CA VAL A 359 15.06 -1.74 5.48
C VAL A 359 16.27 -2.64 5.26
N LEU A 360 16.07 -3.79 4.61
CA LEU A 360 17.18 -4.67 4.25
C LEU A 360 18.10 -3.98 3.26
N ARG A 361 19.39 -3.93 3.60
CA ARG A 361 20.42 -3.28 2.81
C ARG A 361 21.79 -3.84 3.14
N ASN A 362 22.79 -3.48 2.34
CA ASN A 362 24.16 -3.88 2.60
C ASN A 362 24.65 -3.32 3.95
N VAL A 363 25.40 -4.13 4.69
CA VAL A 363 26.06 -3.69 5.92
C VAL A 363 27.24 -2.79 5.55
N LEU A 364 27.39 -1.65 6.22
CA LEU A 364 28.44 -0.68 5.93
C LEU A 364 29.85 -1.27 6.16
N PRO A 365 30.87 -0.92 5.35
CA PRO A 365 32.25 -1.34 5.57
C PRO A 365 32.84 -0.91 6.92
N THR A 366 32.30 0.15 7.51
CA THR A 366 32.70 0.69 8.82
C THR A 366 31.95 0.06 10.00
N ALA A 367 31.06 -0.91 9.76
CA ALA A 367 30.32 -1.58 10.82
C ALA A 367 31.26 -2.30 11.81
N ALA A 368 30.80 -2.45 13.04
CA ALA A 368 31.57 -3.12 14.09
C ALA A 368 31.93 -4.57 13.69
N LYS A 369 33.14 -4.99 14.07
CA LYS A 369 33.76 -6.23 13.59
C LYS A 369 33.83 -7.29 14.69
N PHE A 370 33.35 -8.48 14.40
CA PHE A 370 33.65 -9.69 15.15
C PHE A 370 34.77 -10.47 14.48
N SER A 371 35.72 -10.92 15.27
CA SER A 371 36.91 -11.66 14.87
C SER A 371 37.32 -12.61 15.98
N GLU A 372 38.31 -13.45 15.72
CA GLU A 372 38.89 -14.37 16.71
C GLU A 372 39.39 -13.67 18.00
N ARG A 373 39.56 -12.35 18.00
CA ARG A 373 39.93 -11.57 19.19
C ARG A 373 38.80 -11.34 20.19
N ASN A 374 37.56 -11.31 19.71
CA ASN A 374 36.37 -10.99 20.52
C ASN A 374 35.29 -12.07 20.48
N ILE A 375 35.42 -13.04 19.58
CA ILE A 375 34.65 -14.28 19.57
C ILE A 375 35.27 -15.26 20.57
N LEU A 376 34.44 -15.95 21.35
CA LEU A 376 34.90 -17.03 22.23
C LEU A 376 35.57 -18.14 21.41
N PRO A 377 36.73 -18.64 21.83
CA PRO A 377 37.37 -19.81 21.21
C PRO A 377 36.39 -20.98 21.08
N ASP A 378 36.51 -21.74 19.99
CA ASP A 378 35.73 -22.94 19.67
C ASP A 378 34.19 -22.74 19.57
N SER A 379 33.70 -21.49 19.52
CA SER A 379 32.27 -21.18 19.38
C SER A 379 31.80 -20.90 17.95
N LEU A 380 32.73 -20.62 17.02
CA LEU A 380 32.40 -20.24 15.66
C LEU A 380 31.89 -21.44 14.85
N THR A 381 30.74 -21.24 14.21
CA THR A 381 30.11 -22.20 13.29
C THR A 381 29.74 -21.47 12.01
N VAL A 382 30.01 -22.09 10.86
CA VAL A 382 29.66 -21.55 9.54
C VAL A 382 28.95 -22.64 8.76
N ARG A 383 27.80 -22.32 8.17
CA ARG A 383 26.99 -23.25 7.39
C ARG A 383 26.43 -22.58 6.15
N GLU A 384 26.62 -23.19 5.00
CA GLU A 384 25.98 -22.78 3.74
C GLU A 384 24.46 -23.03 3.75
N GLN A 385 23.69 -22.17 3.07
CA GLN A 385 22.23 -22.28 2.98
C GLN A 385 21.74 -22.43 1.52
N PRO A 386 22.06 -23.53 0.83
CA PRO A 386 21.69 -23.74 -0.59
C PRO A 386 20.18 -23.67 -0.84
N ASP A 387 19.36 -24.10 0.12
CA ASP A 387 17.89 -24.08 0.03
C ASP A 387 17.28 -22.67 -0.05
N LYS A 388 18.06 -21.63 0.30
CA LYS A 388 17.63 -20.23 0.18
C LYS A 388 17.95 -19.62 -1.17
N ARG A 389 18.63 -20.34 -2.06
CA ARG A 389 18.99 -19.82 -3.39
C ARG A 389 17.75 -19.48 -4.21
N LEU A 390 17.78 -18.36 -4.93
CA LEU A 390 16.79 -17.94 -5.91
C LEU A 390 17.44 -17.67 -7.27
N SER A 391 16.81 -18.10 -8.36
CA SER A 391 17.19 -17.73 -9.73
C SER A 391 16.12 -16.91 -10.43
N GLN A 392 14.86 -17.02 -10.01
CA GLN A 392 13.74 -16.27 -10.55
C GLN A 392 12.79 -15.81 -9.45
N VAL A 393 12.29 -14.59 -9.58
CA VAL A 393 11.23 -14.05 -8.73
C VAL A 393 10.07 -13.62 -9.64
N VAL A 394 8.90 -14.20 -9.39
CA VAL A 394 7.66 -13.90 -10.11
C VAL A 394 6.74 -13.14 -9.17
N ILE A 395 6.30 -11.95 -9.57
CA ILE A 395 5.44 -11.09 -8.76
C ILE A 395 4.15 -10.83 -9.54
N TYR A 396 3.04 -11.30 -9.01
CA TYR A 396 1.70 -10.93 -9.47
C TYR A 396 1.23 -9.71 -8.68
N PHE A 397 0.79 -8.66 -9.38
CA PHE A 397 0.40 -7.38 -8.78
C PHE A 397 -0.73 -6.69 -9.56
N GLY A 398 -1.26 -5.60 -9.01
CA GLY A 398 -2.46 -4.96 -9.57
C GLY A 398 -3.69 -5.82 -9.37
N MET A 399 -3.98 -6.16 -8.11
CA MET A 399 -5.14 -6.96 -7.72
C MET A 399 -6.45 -6.34 -8.26
N ARG A 400 -7.25 -7.16 -8.95
CA ARG A 400 -8.49 -6.75 -9.62
C ARG A 400 -9.65 -6.67 -8.64
N ASN A 401 -9.85 -7.71 -7.83
CA ASN A 401 -10.93 -7.78 -6.86
C ASN A 401 -10.45 -8.34 -5.50
N PRO A 402 -10.51 -7.56 -4.41
CA PRO A 402 -10.10 -7.99 -3.08
C PRO A 402 -11.02 -9.04 -2.43
N LEU A 403 -12.17 -9.36 -3.05
CA LEU A 403 -13.09 -10.40 -2.59
C LEU A 403 -12.77 -11.78 -3.17
N GLU A 404 -11.93 -11.85 -4.20
CA GLU A 404 -11.49 -13.11 -4.81
C GLU A 404 -10.24 -13.66 -4.11
N SER A 405 -9.93 -14.93 -4.37
CA SER A 405 -8.73 -15.57 -3.79
C SER A 405 -7.44 -14.86 -4.20
N LEU A 406 -6.53 -14.68 -3.24
CA LEU A 406 -5.22 -14.07 -3.46
C LEU A 406 -4.23 -15.00 -4.15
N ASP A 407 -4.43 -16.31 -4.04
CA ASP A 407 -3.58 -17.31 -4.68
C ASP A 407 -4.04 -17.62 -6.11
N ASN A 408 -5.03 -16.88 -6.62
CA ASN A 408 -5.49 -17.00 -8.01
C ASN A 408 -4.75 -15.97 -8.90
N PRO A 409 -3.86 -16.42 -9.81
CA PRO A 409 -3.16 -15.54 -10.75
C PRO A 409 -4.11 -14.66 -11.58
N ASP A 410 -5.30 -15.16 -11.93
CA ASP A 410 -6.27 -14.44 -12.75
C ASP A 410 -6.84 -13.20 -12.04
N ASN A 411 -6.72 -13.12 -10.71
CA ASN A 411 -7.13 -11.96 -9.93
C ASN A 411 -6.13 -10.79 -10.02
N TYR A 412 -5.01 -10.95 -10.74
CA TYR A 412 -4.01 -9.90 -10.91
C TYR A 412 -3.99 -9.40 -12.35
N GLN A 413 -3.83 -8.09 -12.52
CA GLN A 413 -3.74 -7.50 -13.85
C GLN A 413 -2.36 -7.71 -14.47
N CYS A 414 -1.31 -7.73 -13.65
CA CYS A 414 0.06 -7.71 -14.11
C CYS A 414 0.91 -8.79 -13.43
N THR A 415 1.94 -9.22 -14.16
CA THR A 415 3.00 -10.09 -13.67
C THR A 415 4.33 -9.47 -14.02
N GLU A 416 5.29 -9.53 -13.10
CA GLU A 416 6.69 -9.17 -13.32
C GLU A 416 7.57 -10.39 -13.07
N LEU A 417 8.48 -10.67 -13.99
CA LEU A 417 9.50 -11.71 -13.84
C LEU A 417 10.86 -11.04 -13.81
N VAL A 418 11.58 -11.22 -12.71
CA VAL A 418 13.00 -10.87 -12.61
C VAL A 418 13.77 -12.18 -12.51
N ALA A 419 14.77 -12.38 -13.39
CA ALA A 419 15.50 -13.64 -13.50
C ALA A 419 17.01 -13.42 -13.70
N ALA A 420 17.81 -14.22 -13.01
CA ALA A 420 19.26 -14.31 -13.19
C ALA A 420 19.62 -15.57 -13.99
N LEU A 421 19.36 -15.54 -15.31
CA LEU A 421 19.47 -16.73 -16.17
C LEU A 421 20.87 -17.37 -16.20
N GLU A 422 21.93 -16.58 -16.06
CA GLU A 422 23.30 -17.10 -15.99
C GLU A 422 23.52 -17.97 -14.74
N SER A 423 22.91 -17.59 -13.60
CA SER A 423 22.96 -18.39 -12.36
C SER A 423 22.37 -19.78 -12.56
N GLU A 424 21.34 -19.93 -13.40
CA GLU A 424 20.75 -21.25 -13.66
C GLU A 424 21.74 -22.19 -14.35
N GLY A 425 22.56 -21.67 -15.26
CA GLY A 425 23.65 -22.42 -15.88
C GLY A 425 24.73 -22.85 -14.88
N TYR A 426 25.10 -21.97 -13.94
CA TYR A 426 26.13 -22.27 -12.94
C TYR A 426 25.72 -23.33 -11.92
N TYR A 427 24.45 -23.36 -11.53
CA TYR A 427 23.95 -24.29 -10.50
C TYR A 427 23.17 -25.49 -11.07
N GLY A 428 22.87 -25.51 -12.37
CA GLY A 428 22.23 -26.63 -13.05
C GLY A 428 20.72 -26.80 -12.80
N SER A 429 20.08 -25.90 -12.06
CA SER A 429 18.64 -25.91 -11.78
C SER A 429 18.08 -24.51 -11.52
N SER A 430 16.78 -24.35 -11.78
CA SER A 430 16.02 -23.15 -11.42
C SER A 430 15.54 -23.20 -9.97
N ALA A 431 15.46 -22.04 -9.33
CA ALA A 431 14.90 -21.84 -8.00
C ALA A 431 13.95 -20.63 -8.05
N ILE A 432 12.65 -20.91 -8.05
CA ILE A 432 11.60 -19.92 -8.36
C ILE A 432 10.87 -19.53 -7.08
N HIS A 433 10.78 -18.24 -6.80
CA HIS A 433 9.93 -17.68 -5.75
C HIS A 433 8.77 -16.91 -6.36
N THR A 434 7.55 -17.15 -5.88
CA THR A 434 6.33 -16.49 -6.39
C THR A 434 5.68 -15.68 -5.29
N ILE A 435 5.34 -14.43 -5.60
CA ILE A 435 4.68 -13.48 -4.69
C ILE A 435 3.36 -13.01 -5.31
N TYR A 436 2.27 -13.14 -4.57
CA TYR A 436 0.97 -12.54 -4.90
C TYR A 436 0.77 -11.28 -4.07
N SER A 437 1.02 -10.12 -4.68
CA SER A 437 1.01 -8.83 -3.98
C SER A 437 -0.36 -8.16 -4.07
N ARG A 438 -1.04 -8.02 -2.92
CA ARG A 438 -2.21 -7.15 -2.78
C ARG A 438 -1.87 -5.67 -2.56
N TRP A 439 -0.60 -5.35 -2.27
CA TRP A 439 -0.15 -4.02 -1.84
C TRP A 439 0.44 -3.17 -2.98
N ILE A 440 0.92 -3.82 -4.03
CA ILE A 440 1.45 -3.17 -5.23
C ILE A 440 0.32 -3.04 -6.25
N SER A 441 -0.12 -1.81 -6.49
CA SER A 441 -1.19 -1.49 -7.44
C SER A 441 -0.71 -1.42 -8.90
N PHE A 442 -1.63 -1.29 -9.84
CA PHE A 442 -1.30 -0.94 -11.22
C PHE A 442 -1.34 0.59 -11.39
N PRO A 443 -0.38 1.22 -12.12
CA PRO A 443 0.72 0.65 -12.90
C PRO A 443 2.09 0.68 -12.18
N SER A 444 2.18 0.16 -10.95
CA SER A 444 3.39 0.24 -10.10
C SER A 444 4.47 -0.81 -10.45
N ARG A 445 4.69 -1.12 -11.74
CA ARG A 445 5.65 -2.18 -12.16
C ARG A 445 7.05 -1.96 -11.63
N ALA A 446 7.54 -0.71 -11.62
CA ALA A 446 8.87 -0.39 -11.11
C ALA A 446 9.09 -0.86 -9.66
N VAL A 447 8.05 -0.79 -8.82
CA VAL A 447 8.09 -1.30 -7.43
C VAL A 447 8.24 -2.82 -7.41
N ALA A 448 7.53 -3.54 -8.28
CA ALA A 448 7.66 -4.99 -8.43
C ALA A 448 9.04 -5.40 -8.96
N THR A 449 9.55 -4.72 -9.99
CA THR A 449 10.89 -4.97 -10.54
C THR A 449 11.97 -4.77 -9.46
N ARG A 450 11.87 -3.69 -8.68
CA ARG A 450 12.79 -3.42 -7.56
C ARG A 450 12.76 -4.52 -6.49
N LEU A 451 11.56 -4.95 -6.08
CA LEU A 451 11.40 -6.05 -5.13
C LEU A 451 12.07 -7.34 -5.64
N GLY A 452 11.83 -7.70 -6.90
CA GLY A 452 12.46 -8.88 -7.52
C GLY A 452 13.99 -8.76 -7.57
N SER A 453 14.52 -7.59 -7.92
CA SER A 453 15.96 -7.31 -7.94
C SER A 453 16.59 -7.42 -6.56
N ILE A 454 15.96 -6.91 -5.49
CA ILE A 454 16.46 -7.02 -4.11
C ILE A 454 16.52 -8.48 -3.67
N LEU A 455 15.46 -9.25 -3.93
CA LEU A 455 15.41 -10.66 -3.57
C LEU A 455 16.46 -11.48 -4.32
N LEU A 456 16.64 -11.25 -5.62
CA LEU A 456 17.71 -11.89 -6.38
C LEU A 456 19.10 -11.46 -5.92
N ALA A 457 19.35 -10.17 -5.72
CA ALA A 457 20.65 -9.67 -5.25
C ALA A 457 21.11 -10.33 -3.96
N ARG A 458 20.15 -10.75 -3.12
CA ARG A 458 20.40 -11.39 -1.83
C ARG A 458 20.50 -12.90 -1.88
N PHE A 459 19.74 -13.54 -2.76
CA PHE A 459 19.59 -14.99 -2.77
C PHE A 459 20.09 -15.65 -4.06
N GLN A 460 20.59 -14.89 -5.04
CA GLN A 460 21.22 -15.44 -6.25
C GLN A 460 22.35 -16.41 -5.90
N ASN A 461 23.17 -16.02 -4.93
CA ASN A 461 24.12 -16.88 -4.26
C ASN A 461 23.57 -17.24 -2.88
N PRO A 462 23.68 -18.51 -2.44
CA PRO A 462 23.18 -18.90 -1.13
C PRO A 462 23.98 -18.19 -0.02
N PRO A 463 23.32 -17.52 0.94
CA PRO A 463 24.02 -16.87 2.05
C PRO A 463 24.55 -17.89 3.05
N ARG A 464 25.60 -17.51 3.78
CA ARG A 464 26.13 -18.28 4.93
C ARG A 464 25.37 -17.96 6.22
N LYS A 465 25.09 -18.99 7.01
CA LYS A 465 24.71 -18.87 8.42
C LYS A 465 25.96 -18.90 9.28
N ILE A 466 26.17 -17.88 10.11
CA ILE A 466 27.32 -17.79 11.00
C ILE A 466 26.83 -17.73 12.45
N GLY A 467 27.24 -18.70 13.26
CA GLY A 467 26.98 -18.73 14.70
C GLY A 467 28.27 -18.52 15.49
N PHE A 468 28.25 -17.70 16.53
CA PHE A 468 29.41 -17.48 17.40
C PHE A 468 28.97 -17.02 18.79
N SER A 469 29.85 -17.12 19.78
CA SER A 469 29.58 -16.61 21.12
C SER A 469 30.51 -15.45 21.47
N VAL A 470 30.00 -14.45 22.18
CA VAL A 470 30.78 -13.31 22.69
C VAL A 470 30.62 -13.19 24.20
N PHE A 471 31.65 -12.72 24.90
CA PHE A 471 31.51 -12.46 26.33
C PHE A 471 30.52 -11.32 26.54
N ARG A 472 29.71 -11.44 27.58
CA ARG A 472 28.69 -10.44 27.92
C ARG A 472 29.30 -9.10 28.34
N GLU A 473 30.46 -9.14 28.99
CA GLU A 473 31.19 -7.96 29.47
C GLU A 473 32.62 -7.95 28.93
N GLY A 474 33.24 -6.77 28.86
CA GLY A 474 34.66 -6.60 28.52
C GLY A 474 35.01 -6.58 27.02
N VAL A 475 34.05 -6.78 26.12
CA VAL A 475 34.30 -6.95 24.67
C VAL A 475 34.20 -5.65 23.86
N GLY A 476 33.68 -4.55 24.45
CA GLY A 476 33.54 -3.24 23.79
C GLY A 476 32.53 -3.19 22.61
N ILE A 477 32.06 -4.34 22.14
CA ILE A 477 31.04 -4.49 21.10
C ILE A 477 29.94 -5.40 21.67
N SER A 478 28.72 -4.88 21.75
CA SER A 478 27.55 -5.65 22.16
C SER A 478 26.67 -5.95 20.94
N PRO A 479 26.32 -7.21 20.68
CA PRO A 479 25.45 -7.56 19.57
C PRO A 479 24.01 -7.13 19.87
N ALA A 480 23.37 -6.46 18.90
CA ALA A 480 22.00 -5.99 18.99
C ALA A 480 21.06 -6.81 18.10
N PRO A 481 19.78 -6.98 18.46
CA PRO A 481 18.77 -7.55 17.58
C PRO A 481 18.76 -6.80 16.25
N ILE A 482 18.62 -7.52 15.14
CA ILE A 482 18.64 -6.98 13.76
C ILE A 482 19.91 -6.20 13.37
N GLY A 483 20.95 -6.17 14.22
CA GLY A 483 22.16 -5.39 14.00
C GLY A 483 23.02 -5.96 12.86
N GLY A 484 23.57 -5.06 12.04
CA GLY A 484 24.51 -5.38 10.96
C GLY A 484 25.97 -5.28 11.42
N TYR A 485 26.75 -6.33 11.18
CA TYR A 485 28.15 -6.46 11.60
C TYR A 485 29.03 -7.04 10.50
N ARG A 486 30.34 -6.98 10.69
CA ARG A 486 31.34 -7.68 9.86
C ARG A 486 31.93 -8.84 10.66
N VAL A 487 31.95 -10.04 10.09
CA VAL A 487 32.62 -11.20 10.72
C VAL A 487 33.85 -11.58 9.92
N GLU A 488 34.99 -11.74 10.60
CA GLU A 488 36.24 -12.21 10.00
C GLU A 488 36.77 -13.41 10.78
N TYR A 489 37.17 -14.46 10.06
CA TYR A 489 37.70 -15.68 10.65
C TYR A 489 38.72 -16.32 9.70
N ALA A 490 39.64 -17.14 10.21
CA ALA A 490 40.73 -17.69 9.39
C ALA A 490 40.28 -18.45 8.13
N GLY A 491 39.13 -19.13 8.19
CA GLY A 491 38.55 -19.87 7.07
C GLY A 491 37.71 -19.04 6.09
N GLY A 492 37.41 -17.78 6.41
CA GLY A 492 36.70 -16.86 5.51
C GLY A 492 37.73 -16.10 4.68
N GLN A 493 37.92 -16.51 3.43
CA GLN A 493 38.97 -15.97 2.57
C GLN A 493 38.43 -15.59 1.19
N ASP A 494 39.02 -14.57 0.59
CA ASP A 494 38.73 -14.16 -0.79
C ASP A 494 39.47 -15.04 -1.82
N MET A 495 39.30 -14.71 -3.11
CA MET A 495 39.95 -15.44 -4.21
C MET A 495 41.49 -15.42 -4.19
N PHE A 496 42.11 -14.52 -3.41
CA PHE A 496 43.56 -14.43 -3.23
C PHE A 496 44.03 -15.11 -1.94
N GLY A 497 43.12 -15.73 -1.17
CA GLY A 497 43.41 -16.32 0.13
C GLY A 497 43.56 -15.29 1.25
N ALA A 498 43.22 -14.03 1.02
CA ALA A 498 43.23 -13.00 2.06
C ALA A 498 41.97 -13.10 2.92
N ARG A 499 42.05 -12.75 4.21
CA ARG A 499 40.89 -12.80 5.12
C ARG A 499 39.78 -11.87 4.61
N GLU A 500 38.61 -12.46 4.40
CA GLU A 500 37.39 -11.75 3.98
C GLU A 500 36.63 -11.22 5.21
N GLN A 501 36.04 -10.03 5.07
CA GLN A 501 35.11 -9.49 6.07
C GLN A 501 33.67 -9.71 5.61
N VAL A 502 33.04 -10.74 6.16
CA VAL A 502 31.70 -11.17 5.75
C VAL A 502 30.64 -10.21 6.33
N PRO A 503 29.83 -9.52 5.50
CA PRO A 503 28.65 -8.79 5.97
C PRO A 503 27.64 -9.75 6.60
N VAL A 504 27.24 -9.54 7.85
CA VAL A 504 26.18 -10.34 8.49
C VAL A 504 25.16 -9.47 9.20
N GLN A 505 23.93 -9.96 9.30
CA GLN A 505 22.89 -9.39 10.14
C GLN A 505 22.44 -10.40 11.19
N VAL A 506 22.33 -9.94 12.44
CA VAL A 506 21.93 -10.79 13.57
C VAL A 506 20.48 -11.25 13.41
N THR A 507 20.26 -12.55 13.43
CA THR A 507 18.94 -13.18 13.35
C THR A 507 18.49 -13.76 14.68
N LYS A 508 19.41 -14.08 15.61
CA LYS A 508 19.06 -14.65 16.92
C LYS A 508 20.10 -14.27 17.96
N LEU A 509 19.63 -13.89 19.14
CA LEU A 509 20.47 -13.62 20.31
C LEU A 509 20.01 -14.46 21.50
N ASN A 510 20.90 -15.33 22.00
CA ASN A 510 20.65 -16.14 23.17
C ASN A 510 21.49 -15.65 24.36
N PRO A 511 20.89 -14.95 25.33
CA PRO A 511 21.60 -14.46 26.50
C PRO A 511 21.90 -15.60 27.49
N LYS A 512 23.15 -16.06 27.56
CA LYS A 512 23.62 -16.98 28.61
C LYS A 512 24.12 -16.21 29.83
N ALA A 513 24.51 -16.95 30.88
CA ALA A 513 25.02 -16.37 32.12
C ALA A 513 26.27 -15.49 31.91
N GLU A 514 27.24 -15.94 31.12
CA GLU A 514 28.56 -15.29 30.94
C GLU A 514 28.81 -14.85 29.49
N ALA A 515 28.04 -15.38 28.54
CA ALA A 515 28.18 -15.14 27.11
C ALA A 515 26.83 -14.81 26.47
N ILE A 516 26.88 -14.35 25.23
CA ILE A 516 25.73 -14.21 24.34
C ILE A 516 26.03 -15.08 23.13
N ASP A 517 25.18 -16.07 22.85
CA ASP A 517 25.25 -16.77 21.57
C ASP A 517 24.55 -15.93 20.52
N VAL A 518 25.22 -15.74 19.40
CA VAL A 518 24.74 -14.96 18.25
C VAL A 518 24.59 -15.93 17.09
N GLU A 519 23.42 -15.95 16.46
CA GLU A 519 23.30 -16.46 15.10
C GLU A 519 23.03 -15.27 14.17
N ALA A 520 23.78 -15.20 13.08
CA ALA A 520 23.68 -14.17 12.06
C ALA A 520 23.63 -14.81 10.68
N GLU A 521 23.02 -14.12 9.73
CA GLU A 521 22.96 -14.52 8.34
C GLU A 521 23.74 -13.52 7.49
N GLU A 522 24.47 -14.03 6.51
CA GLU A 522 25.20 -13.21 5.56
C GLU A 522 24.27 -12.33 4.73
N ILE A 523 24.65 -11.07 4.59
CA ILE A 523 23.93 -10.08 3.79
C ILE A 523 24.68 -9.84 2.49
N ILE A 524 24.17 -10.46 1.42
CA ILE A 524 24.65 -10.25 0.05
C ILE A 524 23.72 -9.22 -0.59
N PHE A 525 24.28 -8.18 -1.18
CA PHE A 525 23.55 -7.20 -2.01
C PHE A 525 24.42 -6.91 -3.22
N ALA A 526 24.43 -7.84 -4.18
CA ALA A 526 25.12 -7.63 -5.45
C ALA A 526 24.21 -6.84 -6.41
N GLY A 527 24.71 -5.74 -6.96
CA GLY A 527 24.07 -5.09 -8.12
C GLY A 527 22.83 -4.22 -7.84
N VAL A 528 22.53 -3.86 -6.58
CA VAL A 528 21.50 -2.85 -6.26
C VAL A 528 22.18 -1.50 -6.07
N ASP A 529 21.82 -0.51 -6.89
CA ASP A 529 22.41 0.84 -6.88
C ASP A 529 21.97 1.61 -5.62
N PRO A 530 22.89 2.15 -4.80
CA PRO A 530 22.56 3.05 -3.69
C PRO A 530 21.74 4.29 -4.09
N GLY A 531 21.75 4.70 -5.37
CA GLY A 531 20.98 5.82 -5.92
C GLY A 531 19.50 5.51 -6.24
N ASP A 532 19.07 4.25 -6.14
CA ASP A 532 17.73 3.76 -6.51
C ASP A 532 16.58 4.46 -5.75
N VAL A 533 16.83 4.95 -4.54
CA VAL A 533 15.84 5.73 -3.77
C VAL A 533 15.68 7.18 -4.24
N THR A 534 16.72 7.74 -4.86
CA THR A 534 16.71 9.13 -5.36
C THR A 534 16.23 9.23 -6.80
N ASP A 535 16.31 8.17 -7.61
CA ASP A 535 15.75 8.12 -8.97
C ASP A 535 14.41 7.37 -8.95
N ARG A 536 13.32 8.11 -8.76
CA ARG A 536 11.96 7.54 -8.80
C ARG A 536 11.61 7.22 -10.24
N VAL A 537 11.02 6.04 -10.49
CA VAL A 537 10.70 5.60 -11.85
C VAL A 537 9.21 5.29 -11.99
N VAL A 538 8.59 5.86 -13.03
CA VAL A 538 7.23 5.52 -13.47
C VAL A 538 7.31 4.92 -14.87
N ILE A 539 6.90 3.66 -15.00
CA ILE A 539 6.88 2.93 -16.28
C ILE A 539 5.45 2.87 -16.80
N LEU A 540 5.25 3.33 -18.03
CA LEU A 540 4.00 3.28 -18.77
C LEU A 540 4.15 2.29 -19.91
N ASP A 541 3.66 1.06 -19.70
CA ASP A 541 3.85 -0.11 -20.56
C ASP A 541 2.55 -0.58 -21.26
N SER A 542 1.44 0.09 -20.98
CA SER A 542 0.11 -0.26 -21.47
C SER A 542 -0.69 0.98 -21.80
N ASP A 543 -1.65 0.85 -22.72
CA ASP A 543 -2.43 1.99 -23.21
C ASP A 543 -3.25 2.60 -22.07
N GLN A 544 -3.08 3.91 -21.87
CA GLN A 544 -3.76 4.68 -20.82
C GLN A 544 -4.19 6.04 -21.37
N TYR A 545 -5.19 6.65 -20.75
CA TYR A 545 -5.77 7.89 -21.25
C TYR A 545 -5.91 8.98 -20.18
N ASP A 546 -5.80 10.25 -20.60
CA ASP A 546 -5.97 11.44 -19.76
C ASP A 546 -5.12 11.39 -18.45
N LEU A 547 -3.85 11.00 -18.55
CA LEU A 547 -2.98 10.79 -17.39
C LEU A 547 -2.54 12.10 -16.73
N PHE A 548 -2.63 12.15 -15.40
CA PHE A 548 -2.08 13.21 -14.57
C PHE A 548 -0.92 12.68 -13.73
N LEU A 549 0.30 13.13 -14.05
CA LEU A 549 1.53 12.57 -13.50
C LEU A 549 1.67 12.71 -11.98
N PRO A 550 1.32 13.85 -11.33
CA PRO A 550 1.40 13.94 -9.87
C PRO A 550 0.52 12.92 -9.16
N ALA A 551 -0.72 12.72 -9.64
CA ALA A 551 -1.61 11.70 -9.07
C ALA A 551 -1.04 10.29 -9.28
N LEU A 552 -0.49 10.01 -10.46
CA LEU A 552 0.12 8.72 -10.77
C LEU A 552 1.37 8.44 -9.93
N HIS A 553 2.23 9.44 -9.76
CA HIS A 553 3.41 9.36 -8.91
C HIS A 553 3.01 9.06 -7.46
N ASN A 554 1.99 9.75 -6.95
CA ASN A 554 1.55 9.61 -5.56
C ASN A 554 0.90 8.25 -5.25
N THR A 555 0.59 7.44 -6.26
CA THR A 555 0.20 6.03 -6.09
C THR A 555 1.38 5.15 -5.65
N ASN A 556 2.61 5.52 -6.03
CA ASN A 556 3.81 4.69 -5.85
C ASN A 556 4.79 5.28 -4.83
N TYR A 557 4.78 6.61 -4.67
CA TYR A 557 5.70 7.36 -3.82
C TYR A 557 4.95 8.40 -3.00
N ALA A 558 5.52 8.81 -1.86
CA ALA A 558 4.98 9.94 -1.11
C ALA A 558 5.04 11.24 -1.94
N PRO A 559 4.08 12.17 -1.77
CA PRO A 559 4.12 13.47 -2.44
C PRO A 559 5.47 14.18 -2.24
N VAL A 560 6.03 14.72 -3.33
CA VAL A 560 7.35 15.36 -3.31
C VAL A 560 7.31 16.64 -2.50
N THR A 561 8.29 16.83 -1.63
CA THR A 561 8.49 18.00 -0.77
C THR A 561 9.67 18.84 -1.24
N PRO A 562 9.81 20.11 -0.79
CA PRO A 562 11.02 20.90 -1.05
C PRO A 562 12.31 20.25 -0.51
N GLN A 563 12.22 19.44 0.55
CA GLN A 563 13.37 18.74 1.11
C GLN A 563 13.87 17.64 0.15
N ASP A 564 12.97 16.90 -0.49
CA ASP A 564 13.33 15.90 -1.50
C ASP A 564 14.18 16.50 -2.65
N VAL A 565 13.88 17.74 -3.04
CA VAL A 565 14.66 18.45 -4.08
C VAL A 565 16.08 18.75 -3.59
N LEU A 566 16.24 19.14 -2.32
CA LEU A 566 17.55 19.38 -1.72
C LEU A 566 18.35 18.08 -1.56
N ASP A 567 17.66 16.97 -1.31
CA ASP A 567 18.25 15.64 -1.17
C ASP A 567 18.59 14.99 -2.53
N GLY A 568 18.28 15.67 -3.65
CA GLY A 568 18.63 15.24 -5.00
C GLY A 568 17.68 14.21 -5.62
N VAL A 569 16.48 14.05 -5.05
CA VAL A 569 15.43 13.19 -5.61
C VAL A 569 15.01 13.71 -6.99
N ASN A 570 14.82 12.79 -7.93
CA ASN A 570 14.39 13.05 -9.30
C ASN A 570 13.38 12.00 -9.76
N LEU A 571 12.70 12.29 -10.87
CA LEU A 571 11.67 11.41 -11.45
C LEU A 571 11.95 11.11 -12.92
N THR A 572 12.08 9.82 -13.24
CA THR A 572 12.12 9.30 -14.61
C THR A 572 10.77 8.70 -15.00
N VAL A 573 10.15 9.21 -16.05
CA VAL A 573 8.90 8.70 -16.64
C VAL A 573 9.21 8.06 -17.98
N LEU A 574 8.96 6.75 -18.11
CA LEU A 574 9.24 5.98 -19.32
C LEU A 574 7.94 5.55 -20.02
N VAL A 575 7.69 6.07 -21.21
CA VAL A 575 6.63 5.59 -22.11
C VAL A 575 7.24 4.53 -23.03
N GLN A 576 6.91 3.26 -22.81
CA GLN A 576 7.52 2.15 -23.56
C GLN A 576 7.07 2.09 -25.03
N ALA A 577 7.89 1.47 -25.87
CA ALA A 577 7.56 1.25 -27.26
C ALA A 577 6.31 0.36 -27.39
N GLY A 578 5.44 0.67 -28.35
CA GLY A 578 4.17 -0.04 -28.53
C GLY A 578 3.01 0.50 -27.68
N THR A 579 3.31 1.28 -26.62
CA THR A 579 2.31 1.89 -25.74
C THR A 579 1.81 3.24 -26.26
N THR A 580 0.51 3.48 -26.14
CA THR A 580 -0.14 4.76 -26.41
C THR A 580 -0.70 5.38 -25.13
N ILE A 581 -0.15 6.53 -24.75
CA ILE A 581 -0.78 7.42 -23.78
C ILE A 581 -1.62 8.42 -24.57
N GLY A 582 -2.93 8.32 -24.42
CA GLY A 582 -3.91 8.97 -25.26
C GLY A 582 -4.73 10.05 -24.56
N GLY A 583 -5.26 11.01 -25.32
CA GLY A 583 -6.38 11.82 -24.85
C GLY A 583 -7.69 11.06 -25.01
N ALA A 584 -8.54 11.03 -23.99
CA ALA A 584 -9.93 10.57 -24.07
C ALA A 584 -10.93 11.73 -24.12
N THR A 585 -10.54 12.95 -23.76
CA THR A 585 -11.39 14.14 -23.85
C THR A 585 -11.16 14.91 -25.17
N ALA A 586 -12.23 15.23 -25.93
CA ALA A 586 -12.12 15.92 -27.21
C ALA A 586 -11.98 17.43 -27.04
N GLY A 587 -11.42 18.12 -28.04
CA GLY A 587 -11.21 19.57 -28.00
C GLY A 587 -9.96 19.99 -27.22
N THR A 588 -9.76 21.30 -27.10
CA THR A 588 -8.52 21.92 -26.59
C THR A 588 -8.28 21.73 -25.09
N SER A 589 -9.29 21.27 -24.33
CA SER A 589 -9.15 20.93 -22.90
C SER A 589 -8.66 19.50 -22.66
N GLY A 590 -8.67 18.63 -23.67
CA GLY A 590 -8.16 17.27 -23.56
C GLY A 590 -6.65 17.19 -23.70
N PHE A 591 -6.00 16.38 -22.88
CA PHE A 591 -4.57 16.14 -22.89
C PHE A 591 -4.29 14.65 -22.69
N ALA A 592 -3.23 14.12 -23.32
CA ALA A 592 -2.87 12.72 -23.12
C ALA A 592 -2.07 12.51 -21.84
N LEU A 593 -1.04 13.33 -21.64
CA LEU A 593 -0.21 13.34 -20.44
C LEU A 593 -0.07 14.76 -19.92
N ARG A 594 -0.42 14.96 -18.65
CA ARG A 594 -0.26 16.22 -17.93
C ARG A 594 0.78 16.06 -16.83
N ILE A 595 1.93 16.72 -17.00
CA ILE A 595 3.03 16.71 -16.03
C ILE A 595 2.74 17.67 -14.88
N GLY A 596 2.28 18.88 -15.19
CA GLY A 596 1.90 19.90 -14.20
C GLY A 596 0.71 20.69 -14.72
N ALA A 597 -0.22 21.01 -13.83
CA ALA A 597 -1.46 21.71 -14.10
C ALA A 597 -1.37 23.22 -13.95
N THR A 598 -0.77 23.66 -12.85
CA THR A 598 -0.80 25.04 -12.35
C THR A 598 0.58 25.62 -12.11
N GLY A 599 1.63 24.77 -12.17
CA GLY A 599 3.01 25.14 -11.85
C GLY A 599 3.35 24.99 -10.37
N THR A 600 2.36 24.65 -9.52
CA THR A 600 2.56 24.35 -8.10
C THR A 600 2.34 22.88 -7.74
N ASP A 601 2.09 22.02 -8.75
CA ASP A 601 1.87 20.58 -8.55
C ASP A 601 3.16 19.84 -8.19
N TRP A 602 4.31 20.46 -8.42
CA TRP A 602 5.63 19.98 -8.02
C TRP A 602 6.38 21.09 -7.28
N PRO A 603 7.25 20.74 -6.31
CA PRO A 603 8.15 21.71 -5.71
C PRO A 603 9.06 22.36 -6.77
N PRO A 604 9.34 23.67 -6.67
CA PRO A 604 10.24 24.36 -7.60
C PRO A 604 11.61 23.67 -7.66
N GLY A 605 12.12 23.44 -8.88
CA GLY A 605 13.42 22.81 -9.10
C GLY A 605 13.42 21.28 -9.10
N PHE A 606 12.29 20.62 -8.82
CA PHE A 606 12.23 19.14 -8.86
C PHE A 606 12.54 18.61 -10.27
N PRO A 607 13.56 17.75 -10.47
CA PRO A 607 13.95 17.27 -11.78
C PRO A 607 13.00 16.18 -12.30
N ILE A 608 12.40 16.40 -13.47
CA ILE A 608 11.59 15.40 -14.16
C ILE A 608 12.19 15.10 -15.53
N LYS A 609 12.44 13.82 -15.81
CA LYS A 609 12.88 13.29 -17.10
C LYS A 609 11.79 12.45 -17.74
N LEU A 610 11.29 12.85 -18.91
CA LEU A 610 10.33 12.11 -19.70
C LEU A 610 11.02 11.43 -20.88
N VAL A 611 11.07 10.10 -20.88
CA VAL A 611 11.58 9.27 -21.97
C VAL A 611 10.41 8.71 -22.78
N VAL A 612 10.32 9.08 -24.05
CA VAL A 612 9.22 8.66 -24.94
C VAL A 612 9.75 7.72 -26.02
N ALA A 613 9.51 6.43 -25.83
CA ALA A 613 9.73 5.37 -26.84
C ALA A 613 8.42 4.97 -27.55
N GLY A 614 7.27 5.14 -26.89
CA GLY A 614 5.93 4.90 -27.41
C GLY A 614 5.26 6.13 -28.02
N ARG A 615 3.96 6.30 -27.78
CA ARG A 615 3.13 7.34 -28.41
C ARG A 615 2.42 8.18 -27.34
N LEU A 616 2.67 9.48 -27.32
CA LEU A 616 1.81 10.48 -26.66
C LEU A 616 0.90 11.09 -27.72
N ARG A 617 -0.41 10.88 -27.62
CA ARG A 617 -1.37 11.27 -28.67
C ARG A 617 -2.60 11.97 -28.12
N GLY A 618 -2.90 13.17 -28.62
CA GLY A 618 -4.17 13.83 -28.30
C GLY A 618 -5.38 13.11 -28.89
N ARG A 619 -6.57 13.33 -28.30
CA ARG A 619 -7.85 12.87 -28.88
C ARG A 619 -8.14 13.60 -30.18
N ALA A 620 -8.66 12.92 -31.20
CA ALA A 620 -9.09 13.62 -32.41
C ALA A 620 -10.40 14.41 -32.22
N GLY A 621 -10.56 15.47 -33.01
CA GLY A 621 -11.81 16.22 -33.09
C GLY A 621 -12.85 15.53 -33.97
N ASN A 622 -14.13 15.61 -33.57
CA ASN A 622 -15.24 15.11 -34.39
C ASN A 622 -15.49 16.02 -35.61
N GLY A 623 -15.93 15.43 -36.71
CA GLY A 623 -16.32 16.17 -37.91
C GLY A 623 -17.58 17.01 -37.68
N GLY A 624 -17.68 18.14 -38.37
CA GLY A 624 -18.84 19.03 -38.31
C GLY A 624 -20.03 18.48 -39.09
N ASN A 625 -21.25 18.73 -38.61
CA ASN A 625 -22.46 18.27 -39.29
C ASN A 625 -22.69 19.02 -40.61
N GLY A 626 -23.14 18.31 -41.64
CA GLY A 626 -23.56 18.93 -42.90
C GLY A 626 -24.80 19.80 -42.70
N ALA A 627 -24.96 20.82 -43.54
CA ALA A 627 -26.09 21.73 -43.49
C ALA A 627 -27.40 21.04 -43.93
N ASP A 628 -28.45 21.14 -43.11
CA ASP A 628 -29.79 20.60 -43.37
C ASP A 628 -30.54 21.41 -44.44
N ALA A 629 -31.60 20.84 -45.01
CA ALA A 629 -32.48 21.56 -45.94
C ALA A 629 -33.04 22.87 -45.36
N SER A 630 -33.28 22.93 -44.04
CA SER A 630 -33.79 24.10 -43.30
C SER A 630 -32.70 25.01 -42.71
N GLY A 631 -31.44 24.55 -42.64
CA GLY A 631 -30.32 25.28 -42.06
C GLY A 631 -29.23 25.53 -43.11
N TYR A 632 -28.94 26.79 -43.41
CA TYR A 632 -28.04 27.13 -44.52
C TYR A 632 -26.55 26.86 -44.23
N ASN A 633 -26.12 26.98 -42.97
CA ASN A 633 -24.72 26.86 -42.57
C ASN A 633 -24.42 25.48 -41.99
N ALA A 634 -23.24 24.95 -42.32
CA ALA A 634 -22.77 23.69 -41.79
C ALA A 634 -22.01 23.85 -40.48
N GLY A 635 -21.95 22.79 -39.67
CA GLY A 635 -21.20 22.76 -38.43
C GLY A 635 -19.68 22.76 -38.68
N ALA A 636 -18.93 23.48 -37.84
CA ALA A 636 -17.48 23.39 -37.81
C ALA A 636 -17.02 22.05 -37.23
N GLY A 637 -15.87 21.56 -37.71
CA GLY A 637 -15.20 20.43 -37.08
C GLY A 637 -14.63 20.82 -35.72
N GLN A 638 -14.59 19.88 -34.78
CA GLN A 638 -14.00 20.09 -33.47
C GLN A 638 -12.47 20.07 -33.56
N ALA A 639 -11.81 20.82 -32.68
CA ALA A 639 -10.35 20.76 -32.56
C ALA A 639 -9.87 19.41 -32.00
N GLY A 640 -8.67 19.01 -32.37
CA GLY A 640 -7.97 17.91 -31.69
C GLY A 640 -7.48 18.33 -30.30
N GLY A 641 -7.32 17.34 -29.42
CA GLY A 641 -6.74 17.50 -28.08
C GLY A 641 -5.22 17.55 -28.09
N SER A 642 -4.64 18.01 -26.99
CA SER A 642 -3.20 18.12 -26.81
C SER A 642 -2.58 16.76 -26.48
N ALA A 643 -1.32 16.52 -26.87
CA ALA A 643 -0.60 15.33 -26.41
C ALA A 643 0.03 15.56 -25.03
N LEU A 644 0.99 16.48 -24.93
CA LEU A 644 1.68 16.79 -23.68
C LEU A 644 1.26 18.16 -23.14
N HIS A 645 0.90 18.23 -21.86
CA HIS A 645 0.70 19.49 -21.14
C HIS A 645 1.67 19.59 -19.95
N THR A 646 2.39 20.70 -19.84
CA THR A 646 3.26 20.97 -18.69
C THR A 646 3.28 22.45 -18.30
N ARG A 647 3.43 22.70 -17.00
CA ARG A 647 3.76 24.01 -16.40
C ARG A 647 4.94 23.90 -15.42
N HIS A 648 5.67 22.79 -15.51
CA HIS A 648 6.85 22.49 -14.70
C HIS A 648 8.01 22.11 -15.62
N PRO A 649 9.26 22.55 -15.35
CA PRO A 649 10.41 22.17 -16.15
C PRO A 649 10.56 20.65 -16.30
N VAL A 650 10.70 20.18 -17.53
CA VAL A 650 10.87 18.76 -17.86
C VAL A 650 11.96 18.57 -18.91
N THR A 651 12.83 17.59 -18.68
CA THR A 651 13.77 17.10 -19.69
C THR A 651 13.10 16.01 -20.52
N VAL A 652 13.00 16.19 -21.83
CA VAL A 652 12.35 15.25 -22.75
C VAL A 652 13.41 14.53 -23.59
N GLU A 653 13.39 13.20 -23.54
CA GLU A 653 14.13 12.31 -24.44
C GLU A 653 13.15 11.61 -25.37
N LEU A 654 13.04 12.14 -26.59
CA LEU A 654 12.20 11.56 -27.64
C LEU A 654 13.02 10.60 -28.49
N LEU A 655 12.88 9.29 -28.23
CA LEU A 655 13.61 8.24 -28.95
C LEU A 655 13.10 8.08 -30.38
N ALA A 656 13.85 7.37 -31.23
CA ALA A 656 13.56 7.23 -32.66
C ALA A 656 12.15 6.66 -32.97
N SER A 657 11.66 5.72 -32.15
CA SER A 657 10.31 5.17 -32.26
C SER A 657 9.22 6.06 -31.62
N GLY A 658 9.64 7.02 -30.80
CA GLY A 658 8.79 7.86 -29.98
C GLY A 658 7.97 8.86 -30.79
N GLN A 659 6.76 9.14 -30.33
CA GLN A 659 5.86 10.12 -30.96
C GLN A 659 5.20 11.04 -29.94
N ILE A 660 5.19 12.34 -30.21
CA ILE A 660 4.38 13.32 -29.48
C ILE A 660 3.53 14.07 -30.50
N LYS A 661 2.25 13.69 -30.62
CA LYS A 661 1.37 14.22 -31.67
C LYS A 661 0.04 14.67 -31.12
N GLY A 662 -0.35 15.92 -31.36
CA GLY A 662 -1.71 16.37 -31.04
C GLY A 662 -2.76 15.59 -31.82
N GLY A 663 -4.02 15.65 -31.39
CA GLY A 663 -5.12 15.07 -32.16
C GLY A 663 -5.34 15.81 -33.48
N GLY A 664 -5.81 15.12 -34.51
CA GLY A 664 -6.24 15.73 -35.74
C GLY A 664 -7.55 16.49 -35.55
N GLY A 665 -7.68 17.66 -36.20
CA GLY A 665 -8.94 18.39 -36.22
C GLY A 665 -10.00 17.71 -37.08
N GLY A 666 -11.27 17.76 -36.68
CA GLY A 666 -12.36 17.26 -37.50
C GLY A 666 -12.57 18.12 -38.75
N GLY A 667 -12.98 17.52 -39.87
CA GLY A 667 -13.36 18.25 -41.07
C GLY A 667 -14.64 19.04 -40.86
N GLY A 668 -14.78 20.18 -41.52
CA GLY A 668 -16.02 20.96 -41.48
C GLY A 668 -17.14 20.35 -42.32
N GLY A 669 -18.40 20.53 -41.93
CA GLY A 669 -19.53 20.07 -42.74
C GLY A 669 -19.68 20.85 -44.04
N GLY A 670 -20.23 20.22 -45.08
CA GLY A 670 -20.54 20.87 -46.36
C GLY A 670 -21.78 21.76 -46.25
N ALA A 671 -21.78 22.89 -46.97
CA ALA A 671 -22.91 23.81 -47.00
C ALA A 671 -24.12 23.25 -47.79
N ASN A 672 -25.30 23.83 -47.56
CA ASN A 672 -26.51 23.50 -48.31
C ASN A 672 -26.58 24.37 -49.57
N LEU A 673 -26.87 23.75 -50.72
CA LEU A 673 -27.20 24.46 -51.95
C LEU A 673 -28.70 24.75 -51.98
N VAL A 674 -29.09 26.02 -51.82
CA VAL A 674 -30.48 26.46 -51.94
C VAL A 674 -30.70 27.21 -53.25
N TYR A 675 -31.55 26.65 -54.11
CA TYR A 675 -31.99 27.28 -55.36
C TYR A 675 -33.52 27.39 -55.39
N ILE A 676 -34.02 28.63 -55.36
CA ILE A 676 -35.45 28.95 -55.47
C ILE A 676 -35.65 29.76 -56.76
N PRO A 677 -36.07 29.12 -57.88
CA PRO A 677 -36.45 29.84 -59.08
C PRO A 677 -37.91 30.33 -58.97
N ALA A 678 -38.18 31.56 -59.43
CA ALA A 678 -39.48 32.25 -59.30
C ALA A 678 -40.70 31.54 -59.95
N TYR A 679 -40.49 30.51 -60.77
CA TYR A 679 -41.55 29.77 -61.48
C TYR A 679 -41.70 28.31 -61.04
N ASN A 680 -41.01 27.86 -59.99
CA ASN A 680 -41.07 26.48 -59.52
C ASN A 680 -41.79 26.36 -58.18
N LYS A 681 -42.79 25.46 -58.11
CA LYS A 681 -43.52 25.11 -56.89
C LYS A 681 -42.68 24.27 -55.90
N TYR A 682 -41.52 23.75 -56.34
CA TYR A 682 -40.63 22.89 -55.56
C TYR A 682 -39.29 23.58 -55.28
N ALA A 683 -38.99 23.86 -54.01
CA ALA A 683 -37.68 24.36 -53.57
C ALA A 683 -36.59 23.28 -53.74
N ARG A 684 -35.42 23.66 -54.27
CA ARG A 684 -34.28 22.73 -54.41
C ARG A 684 -33.40 22.82 -53.18
N TYR A 685 -33.39 21.74 -52.39
CA TYR A 685 -32.46 21.55 -51.28
C TYR A 685 -31.54 20.39 -51.59
N ALA A 686 -30.24 20.66 -51.71
CA ALA A 686 -29.21 19.63 -51.71
C ALA A 686 -28.39 19.78 -50.41
N PRO A 687 -28.77 19.04 -49.35
CA PRO A 687 -28.07 19.04 -48.08
C PRO A 687 -26.58 18.73 -48.23
N GLY A 688 -25.78 19.30 -47.33
CA GLY A 688 -24.34 19.11 -47.33
C GLY A 688 -23.90 17.77 -46.75
N GLY A 689 -22.73 17.29 -47.19
CA GLY A 689 -22.07 16.13 -46.59
C GLY A 689 -21.52 16.45 -45.19
N GLY A 690 -21.51 15.45 -44.30
CA GLY A 690 -20.88 15.60 -42.98
C GLY A 690 -19.35 15.65 -43.07
N GLY A 691 -18.67 16.38 -42.18
CA GLY A 691 -17.20 16.44 -42.15
C GLY A 691 -16.57 15.15 -41.65
N GLY A 692 -15.38 14.78 -42.13
CA GLY A 692 -14.66 13.60 -41.65
C GLY A 692 -14.11 13.79 -40.24
N GLY A 693 -14.08 12.73 -39.42
CA GLY A 693 -13.47 12.80 -38.08
C GLY A 693 -11.95 12.89 -38.15
N GLY A 694 -11.29 13.58 -37.20
CA GLY A 694 -9.83 13.65 -37.15
C GLY A 694 -9.18 12.31 -36.74
N GLY A 695 -7.87 12.17 -36.96
CA GLY A 695 -7.07 11.04 -36.48
C GLY A 695 -6.34 11.32 -35.16
N GLY A 696 -6.29 10.37 -34.24
CA GLY A 696 -5.76 10.59 -32.88
C GLY A 696 -5.80 9.33 -32.02
N ALA A 697 -5.48 9.44 -30.71
CA ALA A 697 -5.49 8.27 -29.82
C ALA A 697 -6.86 7.57 -29.79
N LEU A 698 -7.92 8.37 -29.58
CA LEU A 698 -9.28 8.01 -29.95
C LEU A 698 -9.66 8.80 -31.21
N SER A 699 -10.16 8.09 -32.21
CA SER A 699 -10.59 8.67 -33.48
C SER A 699 -11.76 9.63 -33.32
N GLY A 700 -11.77 10.68 -34.14
CA GLY A 700 -12.90 11.55 -34.28
C GLY A 700 -14.02 10.82 -35.00
N VAL A 701 -15.26 10.98 -34.53
CA VAL A 701 -16.43 10.52 -35.25
C VAL A 701 -16.67 11.46 -36.43
N GLY A 702 -17.09 10.92 -37.59
CA GLY A 702 -17.52 11.75 -38.71
C GLY A 702 -18.82 12.49 -38.38
N GLY A 703 -18.95 13.72 -38.86
CA GLY A 703 -20.15 14.51 -38.74
C GLY A 703 -21.33 13.88 -39.47
N THR A 704 -22.54 14.11 -38.95
CA THR A 704 -23.76 13.63 -39.62
C THR A 704 -24.00 14.40 -40.91
N ARG A 705 -24.53 13.72 -41.93
CA ARG A 705 -25.04 14.39 -43.15
C ARG A 705 -26.16 15.37 -42.83
N GLY A 706 -26.36 16.36 -43.69
CA GLY A 706 -27.57 17.16 -43.67
C GLY A 706 -28.81 16.34 -44.10
N GLY A 707 -29.93 16.55 -43.43
CA GLY A 707 -31.24 15.97 -43.70
C GLY A 707 -32.01 16.71 -44.80
N GLY A 708 -32.69 15.94 -45.66
CA GLY A 708 -33.54 16.44 -46.74
C GLY A 708 -33.95 15.32 -47.71
N ASN A 709 -34.62 15.68 -48.81
CA ASN A 709 -35.11 14.70 -49.81
C ASN A 709 -33.99 13.99 -50.58
N PHE A 710 -32.79 14.59 -50.65
CA PHE A 710 -31.59 14.03 -51.27
C PHE A 710 -30.40 14.18 -50.32
N PRO A 711 -30.36 13.42 -49.21
CA PRO A 711 -29.40 13.64 -48.15
C PRO A 711 -27.96 13.38 -48.64
N GLY A 712 -27.00 14.09 -48.05
CA GLY A 712 -25.57 13.87 -48.33
C GLY A 712 -25.03 12.57 -47.73
N GLY A 713 -23.72 12.35 -47.84
CA GLY A 713 -23.01 11.30 -47.12
C GLY A 713 -22.65 11.74 -45.69
N ASN A 714 -22.65 10.80 -44.75
CA ASN A 714 -22.00 11.03 -43.45
C ASN A 714 -20.48 11.15 -43.66
N GLY A 715 -19.80 11.91 -42.81
CA GLY A 715 -18.34 11.88 -42.76
C GLY A 715 -17.84 10.50 -42.32
N GLY A 716 -16.70 10.08 -42.85
CA GLY A 716 -15.97 8.93 -42.34
C GLY A 716 -15.38 9.22 -40.96
N ALA A 717 -15.35 8.23 -40.08
CA ALA A 717 -14.56 8.33 -38.85
C ALA A 717 -13.07 8.38 -39.19
N GLY A 718 -12.29 9.06 -38.35
CA GLY A 718 -10.83 8.99 -38.44
C GLY A 718 -10.29 7.64 -38.00
N THR A 719 -8.99 7.46 -38.18
CA THR A 719 -8.23 6.34 -37.63
C THR A 719 -7.18 6.86 -36.65
N VAL A 720 -6.42 5.96 -36.03
CA VAL A 720 -5.32 6.38 -35.17
C VAL A 720 -4.26 7.21 -35.91
N ASP A 721 -4.11 7.03 -37.23
CA ASP A 721 -3.03 7.63 -38.02
C ASP A 721 -3.51 8.57 -39.15
N ALA A 722 -4.82 8.61 -39.44
CA ALA A 722 -5.37 9.41 -40.53
C ALA A 722 -6.71 10.04 -40.17
N GLY A 723 -7.02 11.18 -40.78
CA GLY A 723 -8.37 11.72 -40.74
C GLY A 723 -9.32 10.96 -41.66
N GLY A 724 -10.60 10.95 -41.29
CA GLY A 724 -11.68 10.37 -42.07
C GLY A 724 -12.02 11.23 -43.27
N ALA A 725 -12.52 10.59 -44.33
CA ALA A 725 -12.99 11.29 -45.52
C ALA A 725 -14.22 12.16 -45.21
N GLY A 726 -14.33 13.30 -45.89
CA GLY A 726 -15.55 14.08 -45.88
C GLY A 726 -16.71 13.34 -46.55
N GLY A 727 -17.91 13.57 -46.07
CA GLY A 727 -19.13 13.01 -46.61
C GLY A 727 -19.40 13.53 -48.02
N ALA A 728 -19.83 12.62 -48.89
CA ALA A 728 -20.22 12.96 -50.26
C ALA A 728 -21.34 14.01 -50.28
N PRO A 729 -21.42 14.86 -51.31
CA PRO A 729 -22.55 15.76 -51.49
C PRO A 729 -23.85 15.00 -51.76
N GLY A 730 -25.01 15.57 -51.40
CA GLY A 730 -26.30 15.04 -51.86
C GLY A 730 -26.40 15.09 -53.39
N THR A 731 -26.92 14.03 -54.03
CA THR A 731 -26.83 13.81 -55.48
C THR A 731 -28.11 14.10 -56.27
N GLY A 732 -29.06 14.86 -55.71
CA GLY A 732 -30.35 15.11 -56.37
C GLY A 732 -30.95 16.50 -56.14
N GLN A 733 -31.74 16.93 -57.12
CA GLN A 733 -32.62 18.10 -57.06
C GLN A 733 -33.99 17.74 -57.64
N LEU A 734 -35.04 18.49 -57.29
CA LEU A 734 -36.34 18.40 -57.97
C LEU A 734 -36.38 19.38 -59.16
N SER A 735 -36.84 18.90 -60.31
CA SER A 735 -37.14 19.70 -61.49
C SER A 735 -38.36 20.60 -61.25
N SER A 736 -38.66 21.50 -62.21
CA SER A 736 -39.91 22.27 -62.22
C SER A 736 -41.18 21.42 -62.29
N THR A 737 -41.05 20.14 -62.65
CA THR A 737 -42.13 19.15 -62.73
C THR A 737 -42.16 18.19 -61.54
N GLY A 738 -41.28 18.38 -60.54
CA GLY A 738 -41.15 17.49 -59.38
C GLY A 738 -40.38 16.19 -59.66
N ALA A 739 -39.79 16.03 -60.85
CA ALA A 739 -38.95 14.88 -61.19
C ALA A 739 -37.54 15.05 -60.61
N ALA A 740 -36.93 13.97 -60.11
CA ALA A 740 -35.55 13.99 -59.65
C ALA A 740 -34.60 14.24 -60.85
N VAL A 741 -33.75 15.27 -60.75
CA VAL A 741 -32.70 15.60 -61.72
C VAL A 741 -31.33 15.62 -61.05
N PRO A 742 -30.24 15.32 -61.77
CA PRO A 742 -28.89 15.40 -61.21
C PRO A 742 -28.59 16.81 -60.71
N GLY A 743 -28.17 16.92 -59.45
CA GLY A 743 -27.64 18.14 -58.86
C GLY A 743 -26.64 17.77 -57.77
N SER A 744 -25.58 18.56 -57.63
CA SER A 744 -24.56 18.33 -56.61
C SER A 744 -24.77 19.28 -55.45
N GLY A 745 -25.01 18.75 -54.25
CA GLY A 745 -24.76 19.46 -53.01
C GLY A 745 -23.26 19.70 -52.80
N ILE A 746 -22.86 20.02 -51.58
CA ILE A 746 -21.45 20.30 -51.27
C ILE A 746 -20.89 19.26 -50.28
N ALA A 747 -19.69 18.77 -50.59
CA ALA A 747 -18.99 17.77 -49.78
C ALA A 747 -18.53 18.35 -48.43
N GLY A 748 -18.49 17.49 -47.41
CA GLY A 748 -17.78 17.79 -46.17
C GLY A 748 -16.27 17.80 -46.38
N GLY A 749 -15.55 18.49 -45.50
CA GLY A 749 -14.09 18.45 -45.45
C GLY A 749 -13.61 17.13 -44.85
N ALA A 750 -12.44 16.65 -45.26
CA ALA A 750 -11.74 15.55 -44.58
C ALA A 750 -11.19 16.00 -43.22
N GLY A 751 -11.12 15.06 -42.27
CA GLY A 751 -10.43 15.25 -41.00
C GLY A 751 -8.91 15.33 -41.19
N GLY A 752 -8.23 15.95 -40.23
CA GLY A 752 -6.77 16.00 -40.18
C GLY A 752 -6.19 14.70 -39.62
N ALA A 753 -4.99 14.33 -40.07
CA ALA A 753 -4.15 13.33 -39.40
C ALA A 753 -3.67 13.85 -38.02
N PRO A 754 -3.08 13.02 -37.14
CA PRO A 754 -2.53 13.49 -35.87
C PRO A 754 -1.59 14.70 -36.05
N GLY A 755 -1.88 15.79 -35.35
CA GLY A 755 -1.16 17.06 -35.41
C GLY A 755 -1.53 17.95 -36.59
N GLN A 756 -2.57 17.62 -37.36
CA GLN A 756 -3.01 18.40 -38.52
C GLN A 756 -4.44 18.92 -38.34
N ALA A 757 -4.73 20.07 -38.93
CA ALA A 757 -6.07 20.64 -38.93
C ALA A 757 -6.99 19.85 -39.88
N GLY A 758 -8.28 19.84 -39.58
CA GLY A 758 -9.29 19.39 -40.53
C GLY A 758 -9.40 20.35 -41.70
N THR A 759 -9.85 19.86 -42.85
CA THR A 759 -10.16 20.73 -43.99
C THR A 759 -11.56 21.32 -43.84
N ALA A 760 -11.76 22.54 -44.34
CA ALA A 760 -13.08 23.15 -44.36
C ALA A 760 -14.02 22.39 -45.30
N GLY A 761 -15.30 22.33 -44.95
CA GLY A 761 -16.32 21.88 -45.89
C GLY A 761 -16.50 22.89 -47.01
N GLY A 762 -16.94 22.42 -48.18
CA GLY A 762 -17.14 23.34 -49.30
C GLY A 762 -18.24 24.36 -48.99
N SER A 763 -18.07 25.58 -49.48
CA SER A 763 -19.04 26.69 -49.37
C SER A 763 -19.72 26.94 -50.71
N TYR A 764 -20.95 27.47 -50.68
CA TYR A 764 -21.63 27.94 -51.88
C TYR A 764 -21.52 29.47 -51.97
N THR A 765 -20.82 29.98 -52.98
CA THR A 765 -20.81 31.40 -53.33
C THR A 765 -21.84 31.67 -54.43
N ALA A 766 -22.70 32.67 -54.22
CA ALA A 766 -23.67 33.05 -55.25
C ALA A 766 -22.94 33.65 -56.47
N PHE A 767 -23.21 33.13 -57.66
CA PHE A 767 -22.70 33.70 -58.91
C PHE A 767 -23.46 34.99 -59.26
N GLY A 768 -22.77 36.14 -59.13
CA GLY A 768 -23.01 37.42 -59.84
C GLY A 768 -24.42 38.05 -59.80
N PRO A 769 -24.57 39.35 -60.11
CA PRO A 769 -25.88 39.98 -60.20
C PRO A 769 -26.66 39.39 -61.39
N TYR A 770 -27.64 38.52 -61.09
CA TYR A 770 -28.67 38.19 -62.06
C TYR A 770 -29.59 39.42 -62.28
N PRO A 771 -30.24 39.53 -63.45
CA PRO A 771 -31.15 40.63 -63.75
C PRO A 771 -32.21 40.80 -62.64
N PRO A 772 -32.64 42.04 -62.35
CA PRO A 772 -33.56 42.30 -61.25
C PRO A 772 -34.90 41.60 -61.53
N GLY A 773 -35.19 40.54 -60.79
CA GLY A 773 -36.52 39.95 -60.78
C GLY A 773 -36.68 38.47 -60.41
N ASN A 774 -35.70 37.56 -60.53
CA ASN A 774 -36.09 36.13 -60.60
C ASN A 774 -35.23 35.02 -59.95
N GLU A 775 -34.18 35.28 -59.15
CA GLU A 775 -33.46 34.20 -58.44
C GLU A 775 -32.93 34.65 -57.07
N GLN A 776 -33.32 33.95 -55.98
CA GLN A 776 -32.66 34.09 -54.68
C GLN A 776 -31.71 32.91 -54.47
N ARG A 777 -30.40 33.18 -54.60
CA ARG A 777 -29.33 32.26 -54.20
C ARG A 777 -28.69 32.82 -52.94
N ASN A 778 -28.95 32.20 -51.80
CA ASN A 778 -28.28 32.60 -50.55
C ASN A 778 -26.89 31.97 -50.53
N ALA A 779 -25.87 32.78 -50.23
CA ALA A 779 -24.54 32.25 -49.94
C ALA A 779 -24.62 31.40 -48.66
N SER A 780 -24.09 30.19 -48.73
CA SER A 780 -24.11 29.22 -47.63
C SER A 780 -22.67 28.88 -47.28
N ALA A 781 -22.28 29.08 -46.02
CA ALA A 781 -20.92 28.80 -45.57
C ALA A 781 -20.76 27.32 -45.21
N GLY A 782 -19.68 26.72 -45.71
CA GLY A 782 -19.19 25.44 -45.22
C GLY A 782 -18.61 25.61 -43.83
N GLY A 783 -18.63 24.54 -43.04
CA GLY A 783 -18.03 24.53 -41.72
C GLY A 783 -16.52 24.70 -41.82
N ALA A 784 -15.94 25.47 -40.90
CA ALA A 784 -14.49 25.49 -40.74
C ALA A 784 -13.98 24.10 -40.33
N GLY A 785 -12.79 23.74 -40.79
CA GLY A 785 -12.07 22.59 -40.24
C GLY A 785 -11.64 22.88 -38.81
N GLY A 786 -11.68 21.86 -37.96
CA GLY A 786 -11.19 21.92 -36.60
C GLY A 786 -9.68 22.15 -36.58
N ALA A 787 -9.22 22.92 -35.59
CA ALA A 787 -7.80 23.14 -35.39
C ALA A 787 -7.05 21.83 -35.06
N ALA A 788 -5.78 21.79 -35.44
CA ALA A 788 -4.86 20.74 -34.98
C ALA A 788 -4.73 20.80 -33.45
N GLY A 789 -4.77 19.64 -32.82
CA GLY A 789 -4.37 19.49 -31.43
C GLY A 789 -2.89 19.79 -31.24
N ARG A 790 -2.54 20.31 -30.06
CA ARG A 790 -1.16 20.71 -29.73
C ARG A 790 -0.29 19.48 -29.54
N ALA A 791 0.92 19.47 -30.08
CA ALA A 791 1.92 18.48 -29.72
C ALA A 791 2.32 18.68 -28.26
N ILE A 792 2.64 19.93 -27.90
CA ILE A 792 3.07 20.33 -26.58
C ILE A 792 2.42 21.66 -26.20
N ASP A 793 1.81 21.67 -25.03
CA ASP A 793 1.31 22.86 -24.35
C ASP A 793 2.18 23.13 -23.12
N GLY A 794 2.96 24.21 -23.17
CA GLY A 794 4.04 24.52 -22.23
C GLY A 794 5.43 24.18 -22.77
N VAL A 795 5.68 24.36 -24.07
CA VAL A 795 6.98 24.03 -24.68
C VAL A 795 8.16 24.79 -24.07
N SER A 796 7.94 25.99 -23.52
CA SER A 796 8.97 26.75 -22.79
C SER A 796 9.45 26.08 -21.50
N PHE A 797 8.69 25.10 -21.00
CA PHE A 797 9.09 24.28 -19.86
C PHE A 797 9.81 22.99 -20.29
N CYS A 798 9.94 22.71 -21.59
CA CYS A 798 10.57 21.49 -22.10
C CYS A 798 12.01 21.75 -22.54
N THR A 799 12.95 20.95 -22.03
CA THR A 799 14.33 20.86 -22.52
C THR A 799 14.51 19.54 -23.23
N PHE A 800 14.89 19.53 -24.51
CA PHE A 800 15.07 18.28 -25.26
C PHE A 800 16.52 17.80 -25.18
N ALA A 801 16.75 16.67 -24.49
CA ALA A 801 18.07 16.06 -24.38
C ALA A 801 18.39 15.14 -25.58
N ILE A 802 17.37 14.43 -26.08
CA ILE A 802 17.43 13.62 -27.31
C ILE A 802 16.16 13.90 -28.10
N ASN A 803 16.29 14.10 -29.42
CA ASN A 803 15.17 14.39 -30.29
C ASN A 803 15.29 13.65 -31.63
N ALA A 804 15.11 12.34 -31.59
CA ALA A 804 15.21 11.46 -32.75
C ALA A 804 13.85 10.95 -33.27
N GLY A 805 12.77 11.13 -32.49
CA GLY A 805 11.42 10.70 -32.83
C GLY A 805 10.56 11.77 -33.52
N GLN A 806 9.24 11.54 -33.58
CA GLN A 806 8.31 12.39 -34.32
C GLN A 806 7.53 13.33 -33.40
N ARG A 807 7.47 14.63 -33.77
CA ARG A 807 6.52 15.59 -33.19
C ARG A 807 5.60 16.15 -34.26
N ALA A 808 4.29 16.25 -33.96
CA ALA A 808 3.32 16.81 -34.90
C ALA A 808 2.19 17.57 -34.20
N GLY A 809 1.91 18.79 -34.67
CA GLY A 809 0.93 19.70 -34.10
C GLY A 809 1.58 20.97 -33.53
N PRO A 810 0.79 22.01 -33.22
CA PRO A 810 1.31 23.25 -32.64
C PRO A 810 2.02 23.01 -31.31
N GLU A 811 3.09 23.76 -31.07
CA GLU A 811 3.78 23.86 -29.78
C GLU A 811 3.51 25.27 -29.23
N VAL A 812 2.96 25.37 -28.01
CA VAL A 812 2.49 26.63 -27.42
C VAL A 812 2.87 26.72 -25.94
N ASN A 813 2.54 27.85 -25.28
CA ASN A 813 2.69 28.07 -23.83
C ASN A 813 1.38 28.54 -23.19
#